data_AF-A0A5C5Y3W6-F1
#
_entry.id   AF-A0A5C5Y3W6-F1
#
_cell.length_a   1.000
_cell.length_b   1.000
_cell.length_c   1.000
_cell.angle_alpha   90.00
_cell.angle_beta   90.00
_cell.angle_gamma   90.00
#
_symmetry.space_group_name_H-M   'P 1'
#
loop_
_entity.id
_entity.type
_entity.pdbx_description
1 polymer ?
#
loop_
_entity_poly.entity_id
_entity_poly.type
_entity_poly.pdbx_seq_one_letter_code
_entity_poly.pdbx_strand_id
1 'polypeptide(L)'
;MRLILRNSLPAGVHSAISATLLAVVVLMLADGNTTDAQGTSSTAQRLQFQTAMASSVREACDRLWQSVVTVQPIGTADSAGDEVRADAPTTGIIVDGDGYILTSNLVTKANAASLLIRLDDGSRHAAEVIATDHHRNLVLLKIDADQTLIPADLSSPPSIQVGQTTIAMGRYGTDGSPLVSTGILSALSRLEGIAIQTDARVSPSFYGGPLIDLNGHVLGIVIPAVAVGGAEEETSWYDAGITFAIPAGVITEKLQRLKSGDDIRKGLLGLVPKSKDPYDNDTTLASVRLRSPAEQAGLIAGDVVTKVAGRDVQRFQQIKEALGPYDAGDTVDISVQRDGQVVDVQIQLADNIPPLQPQRLGIIARSPADQSGTDQDEAQSQGVIVDDMIPDSPAAKTFQVGDRIVAAGKIDDIDIETLRRLVVTASPDQPTTFKVMRQTDGEQSDAGPLELSIQTNPVAGPITGKTPKSWAGDWNDTEWAAEPLKLPDVPNAAVVLAPSAEDSETGRPLGLFVALQPPGDPPPEKAIEAWTEAAKQSGVVVCVVAAESDQGWKPKEIDLIDRIAAAVMKRTGVASTAVAIGSVSGAIGGDAGPADAMALAAGLSLVHRFGGIALSDKTRPPAIRVKENDPETAVHVLLPISDDDSLPTWGTALRRAGYAIINGKPLDRAGLLGWVRRLQAI
;
A
#
# COMPACT_ATOMS: atom_id res chain seq x y z
N MET A 1 -39.98 -22.43 -20.37
CA MET A 1 -38.91 -22.99 -21.21
C MET A 1 -39.23 -24.42 -21.64
N ARG A 2 -40.40 -24.59 -22.29
CA ARG A 2 -40.83 -25.80 -23.00
C ARG A 2 -41.07 -25.36 -24.43
N LEU A 3 -40.01 -25.42 -25.23
CA LEU A 3 -39.96 -25.54 -26.69
C LEU A 3 -38.51 -25.24 -27.07
N ILE A 4 -38.01 -25.95 -28.08
CA ILE A 4 -36.62 -25.95 -28.59
C ILE A 4 -35.70 -26.95 -27.86
N LEU A 5 -35.94 -28.25 -28.12
CA LEU A 5 -34.89 -29.27 -28.18
C LEU A 5 -35.47 -30.42 -29.03
N ARG A 6 -35.31 -30.32 -30.35
CA ARG A 6 -35.48 -31.45 -31.27
C ARG A 6 -34.52 -31.25 -32.43
N ASN A 7 -33.71 -32.29 -32.68
CA ASN A 7 -32.64 -32.44 -33.68
C ASN A 7 -31.33 -31.77 -33.21
N SER A 8 -30.20 -32.46 -33.07
CA SER A 8 -29.67 -33.59 -33.84
C SER A 8 -28.38 -34.08 -33.18
N LEU A 9 -28.11 -35.39 -33.14
CA LEU A 9 -26.77 -35.99 -33.19
C LEU A 9 -26.88 -37.52 -33.47
N PRO A 10 -26.03 -38.13 -34.32
CA PRO A 10 -26.08 -39.53 -34.71
C PRO A 10 -25.24 -40.46 -33.79
N ALA A 11 -25.47 -41.77 -33.97
CA ALA A 11 -25.13 -42.87 -33.06
C ALA A 11 -23.75 -43.53 -33.26
N GLY A 12 -23.21 -44.11 -32.17
CA GLY A 12 -22.15 -45.13 -32.10
C GLY A 12 -20.78 -44.57 -31.63
N VAL A 13 -20.08 -45.07 -30.61
CA VAL A 13 -19.94 -46.44 -30.07
C VAL A 13 -19.60 -46.39 -28.56
N HIS A 14 -20.10 -47.37 -27.80
CA HIS A 14 -19.99 -47.53 -26.35
C HIS A 14 -18.65 -48.13 -25.85
N SER A 15 -18.29 -47.83 -24.59
CA SER A 15 -17.71 -48.81 -23.66
C SER A 15 -17.92 -48.38 -22.19
N ALA A 16 -18.62 -49.24 -21.44
CA ALA A 16 -18.85 -49.34 -19.98
C ALA A 16 -18.24 -48.22 -19.09
N ILE A 17 -19.00 -47.42 -18.35
CA ILE A 17 -19.79 -47.76 -17.16
C ILE A 17 -20.92 -46.72 -17.04
N SER A 18 -22.14 -47.05 -17.45
CA SER A 18 -23.32 -46.20 -17.21
C SER A 18 -24.64 -46.99 -17.26
N ALA A 19 -24.61 -48.22 -16.72
CA ALA A 19 -25.80 -49.07 -16.69
C ALA A 19 -26.71 -48.79 -15.48
N THR A 20 -26.20 -48.11 -14.43
CA THR A 20 -26.95 -47.95 -13.17
C THR A 20 -27.76 -46.65 -13.09
N LEU A 21 -27.41 -45.61 -13.86
CA LEU A 21 -28.10 -44.31 -13.79
C LEU A 21 -29.22 -44.16 -14.84
N LEU A 22 -29.12 -44.85 -15.99
CA LEU A 22 -30.10 -44.73 -17.07
C LEU A 22 -31.38 -45.56 -16.83
N ALA A 23 -31.32 -46.59 -15.98
CA ALA A 23 -32.48 -47.41 -15.62
C ALA A 23 -33.54 -46.65 -14.79
N VAL A 24 -33.15 -45.56 -14.12
CA VAL A 24 -34.06 -44.78 -13.26
C VAL A 24 -34.92 -43.79 -14.07
N VAL A 25 -34.46 -43.36 -15.25
CA VAL A 25 -35.18 -42.37 -16.08
C VAL A 25 -36.24 -43.01 -16.99
N VAL A 26 -36.08 -44.28 -17.37
CA VAL A 26 -37.00 -44.97 -18.31
C VAL A 26 -38.21 -45.60 -17.60
N LEU A 27 -38.19 -45.78 -16.29
CA LEU A 27 -39.31 -46.37 -15.51
C LEU A 27 -40.42 -45.35 -15.12
N MET A 28 -40.35 -44.10 -15.58
CA MET A 28 -41.34 -43.05 -15.24
C MET A 28 -42.51 -42.89 -16.24
N LEU A 29 -42.67 -43.77 -17.24
CA LEU A 29 -43.74 -43.61 -18.26
C LEU A 29 -44.57 -44.87 -18.54
N ALA A 30 -44.73 -45.77 -17.57
CA ALA A 30 -45.75 -46.81 -17.65
C ALA A 30 -46.55 -46.90 -16.35
N ASP A 31 -47.85 -47.02 -16.52
CA ASP A 31 -48.90 -47.36 -15.55
C ASP A 31 -49.35 -46.25 -14.59
N GLY A 32 -50.33 -45.51 -15.10
CA GLY A 32 -51.37 -44.89 -14.27
C GLY A 32 -52.34 -45.94 -13.71
N ASN A 33 -52.99 -45.54 -12.62
CA ASN A 33 -53.96 -46.26 -11.79
C ASN A 33 -53.40 -47.34 -10.85
N THR A 34 -53.10 -46.95 -9.60
CA THR A 34 -53.89 -47.33 -8.42
C THR A 34 -53.46 -46.50 -7.21
N THR A 35 -54.45 -46.07 -6.43
CA THR A 35 -54.39 -45.32 -5.17
C THR A 35 -53.71 -46.10 -4.04
N ASP A 36 -53.09 -45.35 -3.11
CA ASP A 36 -52.53 -45.75 -1.81
C ASP A 36 -51.16 -46.46 -1.76
N ALA A 37 -50.09 -45.80 -2.25
CA ALA A 37 -48.69 -46.14 -1.92
C ALA A 37 -47.66 -44.98 -2.06
N GLN A 38 -48.08 -43.70 -2.08
CA GLN A 38 -47.18 -42.60 -2.50
C GLN A 38 -46.34 -41.92 -1.39
N GLY A 39 -46.57 -42.19 -0.11
CA GLY A 39 -45.79 -41.61 1.00
C GLY A 39 -44.43 -42.30 1.27
N THR A 40 -44.36 -43.61 1.04
CA THR A 40 -43.22 -44.46 1.40
C THR A 40 -42.13 -44.46 0.31
N SER A 41 -42.52 -44.38 -0.97
CA SER A 41 -41.59 -44.38 -2.12
C SER A 41 -40.69 -43.13 -2.15
N SER A 42 -41.23 -41.95 -1.81
CA SER A 42 -40.47 -40.68 -1.82
C SER A 42 -39.47 -40.59 -0.66
N THR A 43 -39.80 -41.19 0.49
CA THR A 43 -38.91 -41.26 1.66
C THR A 43 -37.74 -42.24 1.42
N ALA A 44 -38.02 -43.41 0.83
CA ALA A 44 -36.99 -44.38 0.48
C ALA A 44 -36.01 -43.84 -0.58
N GLN A 45 -36.52 -43.17 -1.61
CA GLN A 45 -35.69 -42.50 -2.63
C GLN A 45 -34.81 -41.40 -2.05
N ARG A 46 -35.34 -40.60 -1.11
CA ARG A 46 -34.57 -39.56 -0.41
C ARG A 46 -33.45 -40.16 0.43
N LEU A 47 -33.73 -41.24 1.17
CA LEU A 47 -32.73 -41.94 1.98
C LEU A 47 -31.64 -42.56 1.11
N GLN A 48 -32.02 -43.16 -0.03
CA GLN A 48 -31.07 -43.73 -0.98
C GLN A 48 -30.15 -42.64 -1.56
N PHE A 49 -30.70 -41.50 -1.96
CA PHE A 49 -29.92 -40.35 -2.43
C PHE A 49 -28.96 -39.83 -1.37
N GLN A 50 -29.43 -39.60 -0.14
CA GLN A 50 -28.58 -39.13 0.97
C GLN A 50 -27.45 -40.11 1.29
N THR A 51 -27.74 -41.41 1.25
CA THR A 51 -26.74 -42.45 1.49
C THR A 51 -25.69 -42.48 0.38
N ALA A 52 -26.12 -42.40 -0.88
CA ALA A 52 -25.23 -42.36 -2.04
C ALA A 52 -24.37 -41.09 -2.06
N MET A 53 -24.92 -39.94 -1.66
CA MET A 53 -24.17 -38.70 -1.54
C MET A 53 -23.10 -38.83 -0.45
N ALA A 54 -23.47 -39.34 0.73
CA ALA A 54 -22.54 -39.53 1.83
C ALA A 54 -21.43 -40.55 1.50
N SER A 55 -21.74 -41.61 0.75
CA SER A 55 -20.70 -42.55 0.28
C SER A 55 -19.78 -41.91 -0.74
N SER A 56 -20.32 -41.15 -1.70
CA SER A 56 -19.52 -40.46 -2.72
C SER A 56 -18.54 -39.45 -2.09
N VAL A 57 -18.98 -38.69 -1.08
CA VAL A 57 -18.09 -37.78 -0.34
C VAL A 57 -16.97 -38.53 0.36
N ARG A 58 -17.27 -39.66 1.03
CA ARG A 58 -16.23 -40.47 1.69
C ARG A 58 -15.24 -41.04 0.69
N GLU A 59 -15.74 -41.64 -0.39
CA GLU A 59 -14.91 -42.23 -1.45
C GLU A 59 -14.01 -41.19 -2.14
N ALA A 60 -14.51 -39.96 -2.33
CA ALA A 60 -13.71 -38.86 -2.86
C ALA A 60 -12.57 -38.47 -1.90
N CYS A 61 -12.87 -38.34 -0.60
CA CYS A 61 -11.87 -38.01 0.42
C CYS A 61 -10.83 -39.13 0.62
N ASP A 62 -11.26 -40.39 0.61
CA ASP A 62 -10.39 -41.56 0.85
C ASP A 62 -9.26 -41.67 -0.18
N ARG A 63 -9.47 -41.11 -1.39
CA ARG A 63 -8.43 -41.04 -2.44
C ARG A 63 -7.30 -40.07 -2.12
N LEU A 64 -7.53 -39.08 -1.25
CA LEU A 64 -6.57 -37.99 -0.99
C LEU A 64 -5.98 -38.00 0.43
N TRP A 65 -6.50 -38.78 1.37
CA TRP A 65 -6.07 -38.66 2.77
C TRP A 65 -4.57 -38.85 3.01
N GLN A 66 -3.91 -39.66 2.18
CA GLN A 66 -2.45 -39.88 2.24
C GLN A 66 -1.65 -38.66 1.78
N SER A 67 -2.23 -37.82 0.92
CA SER A 67 -1.61 -36.60 0.40
C SER A 67 -1.91 -35.37 1.26
N VAL A 68 -2.85 -35.44 2.22
CA VAL A 68 -3.26 -34.32 3.07
C VAL A 68 -2.62 -34.42 4.45
N VAL A 69 -1.71 -33.47 4.73
CA VAL A 69 -0.82 -33.47 5.90
C VAL A 69 -1.17 -32.35 6.89
N THR A 70 -0.68 -32.45 8.12
CA THR A 70 -0.74 -31.36 9.10
C THR A 70 0.56 -30.55 9.08
N VAL A 71 0.45 -29.22 9.03
CA VAL A 71 1.58 -28.28 9.13
C VAL A 71 1.53 -27.61 10.50
N GLN A 72 2.62 -27.66 11.25
CA GLN A 72 2.70 -27.19 12.64
C GLN A 72 3.81 -26.15 12.77
N PRO A 73 3.47 -24.86 12.92
CA PRO A 73 4.43 -23.83 13.34
C PRO A 73 4.83 -24.05 14.81
N ILE A 74 6.13 -24.03 15.12
CA ILE A 74 6.64 -24.22 16.47
C ILE A 74 7.45 -22.98 16.92
N GLY A 75 7.21 -22.53 18.14
CA GLY A 75 8.05 -21.50 18.79
C GLY A 75 7.77 -20.07 18.31
N THR A 76 6.54 -19.78 17.92
CA THR A 76 6.10 -18.42 17.55
C THR A 76 5.98 -17.53 18.78
N ALA A 77 6.42 -16.27 18.68
CA ALA A 77 6.16 -15.28 19.72
C ALA A 77 4.67 -14.89 19.69
N ASP A 78 3.96 -15.04 20.82
CA ASP A 78 2.57 -14.61 20.94
C ASP A 78 2.49 -13.08 20.73
N SER A 79 1.88 -12.67 19.62
CA SER A 79 1.47 -11.29 19.42
C SER A 79 0.07 -11.13 20.01
N ALA A 80 -0.08 -10.28 21.02
CA ALA A 80 -1.38 -10.00 21.61
C ALA A 80 -2.26 -9.25 20.58
N GLY A 81 -3.22 -9.93 19.98
CA GLY A 81 -4.17 -9.32 19.03
C GLY A 81 -4.78 -10.27 17.99
N ASP A 82 -4.07 -11.34 17.59
CA ASP A 82 -4.54 -12.25 16.53
C ASP A 82 -5.58 -13.26 17.02
N GLU A 83 -6.62 -13.48 16.21
CA GLU A 83 -7.71 -14.44 16.52
C GLU A 83 -7.25 -15.91 16.41
N VAL A 84 -6.21 -16.17 15.61
CA VAL A 84 -5.58 -17.48 15.45
C VAL A 84 -4.31 -17.53 16.31
N ARG A 85 -4.19 -18.54 17.18
CA ARG A 85 -2.93 -18.76 17.92
C ARG A 85 -1.78 -18.89 16.92
N ALA A 86 -0.67 -18.20 17.21
CA ALA A 86 0.46 -18.15 16.30
C ALA A 86 1.09 -19.54 16.02
N ASP A 87 0.93 -20.49 16.93
CA ASP A 87 1.38 -21.89 16.83
C ASP A 87 0.28 -22.87 16.35
N ALA A 88 -0.87 -22.37 15.89
CA ALA A 88 -1.98 -23.22 15.51
C ALA A 88 -1.64 -24.07 14.27
N PRO A 89 -1.81 -25.41 14.34
CA PRO A 89 -1.66 -26.27 13.18
C PRO A 89 -2.66 -25.94 12.07
N THR A 90 -2.21 -26.12 10.82
CA THR A 90 -3.03 -26.01 9.62
C THR A 90 -2.78 -27.20 8.67
N THR A 91 -3.29 -27.14 7.44
CA THR A 91 -3.22 -28.23 6.47
C THR A 91 -2.19 -27.94 5.38
N GLY A 92 -1.58 -29.00 4.85
CA GLY A 92 -0.81 -28.96 3.61
C GLY A 92 -1.22 -30.10 2.68
N ILE A 93 -0.77 -30.01 1.44
CA ILE A 93 -0.97 -31.04 0.42
C ILE A 93 0.38 -31.44 -0.19
N ILE A 94 0.66 -32.74 -0.22
CA ILE A 94 1.83 -33.30 -0.89
C ILE A 94 1.62 -33.15 -2.39
N VAL A 95 2.56 -32.54 -3.08
CA VAL A 95 2.50 -32.25 -4.53
C VAL A 95 3.56 -32.99 -5.33
N ASP A 96 4.50 -33.64 -4.64
CA ASP A 96 5.53 -34.45 -5.25
C ASP A 96 5.98 -35.58 -4.31
N GLY A 97 6.38 -36.73 -4.89
CA GLY A 97 6.86 -37.88 -4.13
C GLY A 97 8.17 -37.66 -3.39
N ASP A 98 8.96 -36.66 -3.80
CA ASP A 98 10.25 -36.30 -3.19
C ASP A 98 10.09 -35.47 -1.90
N GLY A 99 8.86 -35.23 -1.42
CA GLY A 99 8.61 -34.52 -0.17
C GLY A 99 8.26 -33.05 -0.32
N TYR A 100 7.81 -32.61 -1.50
CA TYR A 100 7.31 -31.25 -1.69
C TYR A 100 5.86 -31.12 -1.26
N ILE A 101 5.56 -30.09 -0.46
CA ILE A 101 4.26 -29.85 0.14
C ILE A 101 3.86 -28.40 -0.09
N LEU A 102 2.66 -28.16 -0.60
CA LEU A 102 2.06 -26.82 -0.62
C LEU A 102 1.21 -26.60 0.63
N THR A 103 1.27 -25.39 1.16
CA THR A 103 0.35 -24.93 2.23
C THR A 103 0.10 -23.42 2.07
N SER A 104 -0.76 -22.86 2.93
CA SER A 104 -1.03 -21.44 2.98
C SER A 104 0.17 -20.67 3.54
N ASN A 105 0.46 -19.49 2.98
CA ASN A 105 1.51 -18.61 3.49
C ASN A 105 1.27 -18.13 4.93
N LEU A 106 0.07 -18.36 5.50
CA LEU A 106 -0.25 -18.11 6.90
C LEU A 106 0.79 -18.71 7.86
N VAL A 107 1.34 -19.89 7.53
CA VAL A 107 2.36 -20.56 8.36
C VAL A 107 3.69 -19.82 8.43
N THR A 108 3.92 -18.89 7.50
CA THR A 108 5.13 -18.06 7.42
C THR A 108 4.89 -16.61 7.85
N LYS A 109 3.63 -16.21 8.11
CA LYS A 109 3.31 -14.84 8.56
C LYS A 109 3.81 -14.58 9.98
N ALA A 110 3.82 -15.61 10.84
CA ALA A 110 4.44 -15.56 12.16
C ALA A 110 5.89 -16.05 12.08
N ASN A 111 6.80 -15.39 12.80
CA ASN A 111 8.18 -15.84 12.96
C ASN A 111 8.22 -17.12 13.82
N ALA A 112 7.97 -18.26 13.20
CA ALA A 112 8.13 -19.57 13.81
C ALA A 112 9.61 -19.98 13.85
N ALA A 113 10.02 -20.63 14.93
CA ALA A 113 11.37 -21.18 15.05
C ALA A 113 11.59 -22.40 14.13
N SER A 114 10.53 -23.16 13.86
CA SER A 114 10.55 -24.28 12.91
C SER A 114 9.14 -24.63 12.41
N LEU A 115 9.06 -25.29 11.25
CA LEU A 115 7.85 -25.90 10.71
C LEU A 115 7.97 -27.42 10.78
N LEU A 116 6.99 -28.09 11.38
CA LEU A 116 6.90 -29.55 11.40
C LEU A 116 5.72 -30.03 10.56
N ILE A 117 5.96 -31.05 9.73
CA ILE A 117 4.94 -31.74 8.96
C ILE A 117 4.63 -33.06 9.64
N ARG A 118 3.35 -33.33 9.88
CA ARG A 118 2.87 -34.65 10.30
C ARG A 118 2.17 -35.34 9.13
N LEU A 119 2.68 -36.51 8.76
CA LEU A 119 2.12 -37.38 7.72
C LEU A 119 0.92 -38.18 8.25
N ASP A 120 0.24 -38.88 7.35
CA ASP A 120 -0.93 -39.71 7.65
C ASP A 120 -0.62 -40.90 8.57
N ASP A 121 0.58 -41.47 8.46
CA ASP A 121 1.13 -42.50 9.34
C ASP A 121 1.50 -41.98 10.75
N GLY A 122 1.41 -40.66 10.95
CA GLY A 122 1.69 -39.98 12.22
C GLY A 122 3.16 -39.59 12.44
N SER A 123 4.07 -39.95 11.53
CA SER A 123 5.47 -39.51 11.55
C SER A 123 5.58 -37.98 11.40
N ARG A 124 6.66 -37.41 11.94
CA ARG A 124 6.89 -35.96 11.97
C ARG A 124 8.24 -35.60 11.37
N HIS A 125 8.25 -34.64 10.47
CA HIS A 125 9.42 -34.22 9.71
C HIS A 125 9.59 -32.71 9.80
N ALA A 126 10.83 -32.23 9.92
CA ALA A 126 11.11 -30.81 9.80
C ALA A 126 10.97 -30.38 8.33
N ALA A 127 10.38 -29.20 8.11
CA ALA A 127 10.22 -28.64 6.79
C ALA A 127 11.11 -27.41 6.57
N GLU A 128 11.68 -27.33 5.37
CA GLU A 128 12.33 -26.14 4.85
C GLU A 128 11.36 -25.38 3.93
N VAL A 129 11.39 -24.05 4.00
CA VAL A 129 10.68 -23.19 3.05
C VAL A 129 11.53 -23.07 1.80
N ILE A 130 10.99 -23.52 0.65
CA ILE A 130 11.70 -23.48 -0.63
C ILE A 130 11.41 -22.18 -1.39
N ALA A 131 10.12 -21.83 -1.51
CA ALA A 131 9.67 -20.63 -2.21
C ALA A 131 8.27 -20.23 -1.76
N THR A 132 7.93 -18.97 -1.95
CA THR A 132 6.63 -18.39 -1.58
C THR A 132 5.95 -17.78 -2.80
N ASP A 133 4.70 -18.16 -3.05
CA ASP A 133 3.81 -17.44 -3.94
C ASP A 133 3.04 -16.38 -3.12
N HIS A 134 3.63 -15.18 -3.06
CA HIS A 134 3.03 -14.02 -2.41
C HIS A 134 1.78 -13.51 -3.14
N HIS A 135 1.62 -13.85 -4.43
CA HIS A 135 0.45 -13.46 -5.21
C HIS A 135 -0.78 -14.27 -4.81
N ARG A 136 -0.59 -15.55 -4.51
CA ARG A 136 -1.68 -16.53 -4.31
C ARG A 136 -1.77 -17.06 -2.88
N ASN A 137 -1.03 -16.48 -1.95
CA ASN A 137 -0.98 -16.88 -0.54
C ASN A 137 -0.59 -18.35 -0.32
N LEU A 138 0.38 -18.85 -1.10
CA LEU A 138 0.88 -20.22 -0.99
C LEU A 138 2.38 -20.24 -0.66
N VAL A 139 2.82 -21.30 0.01
CA VAL A 139 4.24 -21.58 0.26
C VAL A 139 4.55 -23.03 -0.10
N LEU A 140 5.69 -23.23 -0.75
CA LEU A 140 6.24 -24.55 -1.05
C LEU A 140 7.24 -24.94 0.04
N LEU A 141 6.97 -26.07 0.68
CA LEU A 141 7.80 -26.67 1.70
C LEU A 141 8.48 -27.93 1.16
N LYS A 142 9.63 -28.29 1.72
CA LYS A 142 10.32 -29.56 1.48
C LYS A 142 10.57 -30.27 2.80
N ILE A 143 10.27 -31.56 2.84
CA ILE A 143 10.67 -32.47 3.92
C ILE A 143 11.54 -33.60 3.39
N ASP A 144 12.39 -34.15 4.24
CA ASP A 144 13.12 -35.37 3.98
C ASP A 144 12.43 -36.54 4.68
N ALA A 145 11.72 -37.35 3.89
CA ALA A 145 11.03 -38.54 4.37
C ALA A 145 11.78 -39.81 3.97
N ASP A 146 11.73 -40.84 4.82
CA ASP A 146 12.39 -42.13 4.57
C ASP A 146 11.72 -42.96 3.45
N GLN A 147 10.53 -42.54 3.00
CA GLN A 147 9.74 -43.20 1.97
C GLN A 147 9.26 -42.21 0.92
N THR A 148 9.05 -42.68 -0.31
CA THR A 148 8.40 -41.91 -1.36
C THR A 148 6.97 -41.58 -0.96
N LEU A 149 6.61 -40.30 -1.00
CA LEU A 149 5.27 -39.84 -0.64
C LEU A 149 4.29 -40.02 -1.81
N ILE A 150 3.00 -40.01 -1.49
CA ILE A 150 1.91 -40.09 -2.48
C ILE A 150 1.40 -38.68 -2.74
N PRO A 151 1.72 -38.08 -3.90
CA PRO A 151 1.26 -36.74 -4.23
C PRO A 151 -0.21 -36.72 -4.62
N ALA A 152 -0.87 -35.60 -4.34
CA ALA A 152 -2.18 -35.32 -4.88
C ALA A 152 -2.08 -35.04 -6.38
N ASP A 153 -3.06 -35.51 -7.15
CA ASP A 153 -3.16 -35.18 -8.56
C ASP A 153 -3.70 -33.74 -8.73
N LEU A 154 -2.80 -32.82 -9.08
CA LEU A 154 -3.11 -31.42 -9.37
C LEU A 154 -3.47 -31.17 -10.84
N SER A 155 -3.59 -32.22 -11.65
CA SER A 155 -4.03 -32.10 -13.04
C SER A 155 -5.33 -31.32 -13.12
N SER A 156 -5.43 -30.43 -14.11
CA SER A 156 -6.64 -29.63 -14.29
C SER A 156 -7.85 -30.55 -14.46
N PRO A 157 -8.93 -30.36 -13.67
CA PRO A 157 -10.12 -31.18 -13.81
C PRO A 157 -10.75 -30.97 -15.19
N PRO A 158 -11.43 -31.99 -15.76
CA PRO A 158 -11.98 -31.93 -17.12
C PRO A 158 -13.05 -30.84 -17.29
N SER A 159 -13.72 -30.45 -16.21
CA SER A 159 -14.63 -29.30 -16.19
C SER A 159 -14.78 -28.74 -14.78
N ILE A 160 -14.82 -27.42 -14.65
CA ILE A 160 -15.19 -26.71 -13.42
C ILE A 160 -16.45 -25.89 -13.69
N GLN A 161 -17.55 -26.19 -13.01
CA GLN A 161 -18.85 -25.56 -13.22
C GLN A 161 -19.44 -25.00 -11.94
N VAL A 162 -19.94 -23.76 -12.00
CA VAL A 162 -20.71 -23.16 -10.91
C VAL A 162 -21.94 -24.02 -10.62
N GLY A 163 -22.18 -24.31 -9.34
CA GLY A 163 -23.25 -25.19 -8.86
C GLY A 163 -22.84 -26.64 -8.64
N GLN A 164 -21.63 -27.06 -9.04
CA GLN A 164 -21.14 -28.41 -8.72
C GLN A 164 -20.80 -28.54 -7.23
N THR A 165 -20.95 -29.74 -6.67
CA THR A 165 -20.54 -30.02 -5.29
C THR A 165 -19.03 -29.88 -5.14
N THR A 166 -18.64 -29.26 -4.04
CA THR A 166 -17.25 -29.13 -3.60
C THR A 166 -17.08 -29.75 -2.22
N ILE A 167 -15.88 -30.27 -1.95
CA ILE A 167 -15.51 -30.85 -0.67
C ILE A 167 -14.16 -30.24 -0.27
N ALA A 168 -14.13 -29.47 0.81
CA ALA A 168 -12.91 -28.98 1.43
C ALA A 168 -12.39 -30.03 2.43
N MET A 169 -11.09 -30.29 2.38
CA MET A 169 -10.43 -31.26 3.24
C MET A 169 -9.35 -30.58 4.09
N GLY A 170 -9.24 -30.98 5.35
CA GLY A 170 -8.26 -30.43 6.28
C GLY A 170 -7.85 -31.39 7.38
N ARG A 171 -6.91 -30.95 8.21
CA ARG A 171 -6.43 -31.62 9.42
C ARG A 171 -6.52 -30.65 10.59
N TYR A 172 -7.13 -31.07 11.69
CA TYR A 172 -7.28 -30.30 12.91
C TYR A 172 -6.36 -30.80 14.01
N GLY A 173 -5.91 -29.88 14.85
CA GLY A 173 -5.19 -30.21 16.07
C GLY A 173 -3.80 -30.80 15.83
N THR A 174 -3.12 -31.10 16.93
CA THR A 174 -1.76 -31.66 16.89
C THR A 174 -1.73 -33.16 16.57
N ASP A 175 -2.88 -33.82 16.73
CA ASP A 175 -3.20 -35.20 16.41
C ASP A 175 -3.66 -35.39 14.95
N GLY A 176 -3.80 -34.30 14.18
CA GLY A 176 -4.12 -34.31 12.75
C GLY A 176 -5.46 -35.00 12.43
N SER A 177 -6.46 -34.76 13.27
CA SER A 177 -7.82 -35.28 13.08
C SER A 177 -8.40 -34.80 11.74
N PRO A 178 -9.00 -35.67 10.92
CA PRO A 178 -9.50 -35.29 9.60
C PRO A 178 -10.70 -34.33 9.72
N LEU A 179 -10.71 -33.30 8.87
CA LEU A 179 -11.83 -32.38 8.70
C LEU A 179 -12.34 -32.45 7.27
N VAL A 180 -13.66 -32.50 7.11
CA VAL A 180 -14.34 -32.46 5.82
C VAL A 180 -15.48 -31.46 5.89
N SER A 181 -15.60 -30.60 4.89
CA SER A 181 -16.72 -29.67 4.74
C SER A 181 -17.21 -29.67 3.30
N THR A 182 -18.51 -29.79 3.10
CA THR A 182 -19.13 -29.84 1.77
C THR A 182 -19.83 -28.54 1.45
N GLY A 183 -19.79 -28.13 0.19
CA GLY A 183 -20.52 -26.98 -0.33
C GLY A 183 -20.80 -27.14 -1.83
N ILE A 184 -21.01 -26.01 -2.49
CA ILE A 184 -21.07 -25.86 -3.93
C ILE A 184 -20.02 -24.88 -4.40
N LEU A 185 -19.61 -25.01 -5.66
CA LEU A 185 -18.82 -24.00 -6.33
C LEU A 185 -19.73 -22.80 -6.66
N SER A 186 -19.49 -21.66 -6.01
CA SER A 186 -20.38 -20.50 -6.07
C SER A 186 -19.99 -19.52 -7.18
N ALA A 187 -18.70 -19.38 -7.48
CA ALA A 187 -18.22 -18.48 -8.52
C ALA A 187 -16.82 -18.85 -9.03
N LEU A 188 -16.49 -18.37 -10.22
CA LEU A 188 -15.16 -18.42 -10.82
C LEU A 188 -14.56 -17.00 -10.90
N SER A 189 -13.27 -16.90 -11.17
CA SER A 189 -12.57 -15.63 -11.45
C SER A 189 -12.74 -14.57 -10.35
N ARG A 190 -12.72 -15.00 -9.09
CA ARG A 190 -12.77 -14.12 -7.92
C ARG A 190 -11.36 -13.64 -7.56
N LEU A 191 -11.28 -12.63 -6.68
CA LEU A 191 -10.02 -11.98 -6.27
C LEU A 191 -9.22 -11.51 -7.49
N GLU A 192 -9.83 -10.68 -8.33
CA GLU A 192 -9.21 -10.18 -9.58
C GLU A 192 -8.83 -11.31 -10.56
N GLY A 193 -9.55 -12.43 -10.53
CA GLY A 193 -9.40 -13.51 -11.52
C GLY A 193 -8.51 -14.68 -11.08
N ILE A 194 -7.87 -14.62 -9.91
CA ILE A 194 -6.92 -15.66 -9.48
C ILE A 194 -7.56 -16.83 -8.72
N ALA A 195 -8.80 -16.69 -8.24
CA ALA A 195 -9.42 -17.64 -7.33
C ALA A 195 -10.77 -18.16 -7.82
N ILE A 196 -11.13 -19.37 -7.37
CA ILE A 196 -12.49 -19.90 -7.38
C ILE A 196 -13.12 -19.74 -6.00
N GLN A 197 -14.45 -19.70 -5.96
CA GLN A 197 -15.20 -19.51 -4.71
C GLN A 197 -16.18 -20.66 -4.47
N THR A 198 -16.27 -21.07 -3.21
CA THR A 198 -17.24 -22.04 -2.71
C THR A 198 -17.91 -21.54 -1.44
N ASP A 199 -19.07 -22.09 -1.10
CA ASP A 199 -19.75 -21.87 0.18
C ASP A 199 -19.47 -22.98 1.21
N ALA A 200 -18.55 -23.91 0.91
CA ALA A 200 -18.05 -24.87 1.89
C ALA A 200 -17.52 -24.12 3.12
N ARG A 201 -18.02 -24.49 4.30
CA ARG A 201 -17.67 -23.83 5.57
C ARG A 201 -16.29 -24.26 6.03
N VAL A 202 -15.33 -23.37 6.01
CA VAL A 202 -13.95 -23.67 6.40
C VAL A 202 -13.55 -22.86 7.62
N SER A 203 -12.38 -23.19 8.16
CA SER A 203 -11.72 -22.50 9.25
C SER A 203 -10.22 -22.43 8.94
N PRO A 204 -9.39 -21.74 9.74
CA PRO A 204 -7.95 -21.66 9.50
C PRO A 204 -7.24 -23.01 9.37
N SER A 205 -7.81 -24.08 9.93
CA SER A 205 -7.27 -25.45 9.80
C SER A 205 -7.43 -26.04 8.39
N PHE A 206 -8.26 -25.48 7.51
CA PHE A 206 -8.39 -25.94 6.12
C PHE A 206 -7.44 -25.21 5.16
N TYR A 207 -6.87 -24.07 5.56
CA TYR A 207 -5.99 -23.31 4.68
C TYR A 207 -4.75 -24.14 4.31
N GLY A 208 -4.39 -24.14 3.02
CA GLY A 208 -3.38 -25.04 2.47
C GLY A 208 -3.88 -26.46 2.13
N GLY A 209 -5.12 -26.81 2.49
CA GLY A 209 -5.76 -28.08 2.13
C GLY A 209 -6.49 -28.04 0.78
N PRO A 210 -6.81 -29.21 0.20
CA PRO A 210 -7.48 -29.28 -1.09
C PRO A 210 -8.98 -28.98 -1.02
N LEU A 211 -9.47 -28.36 -2.08
CA LEU A 211 -10.87 -28.32 -2.48
C LEU A 211 -11.06 -29.31 -3.63
N ILE A 212 -11.92 -30.32 -3.48
CA ILE A 212 -12.13 -31.38 -4.48
C ILE A 212 -13.58 -31.47 -4.97
N ASP A 213 -13.80 -32.15 -6.10
CA ASP A 213 -15.13 -32.55 -6.57
C ASP A 213 -15.55 -33.93 -6.01
N LEU A 214 -16.76 -34.39 -6.37
CA LEU A 214 -17.28 -35.71 -5.96
C LEU A 214 -16.52 -36.92 -6.55
N ASN A 215 -15.63 -36.70 -7.53
CA ASN A 215 -14.79 -37.74 -8.11
C ASN A 215 -13.40 -37.78 -7.44
N GLY A 216 -13.08 -36.82 -6.57
CA GLY A 216 -11.77 -36.67 -5.98
C GLY A 216 -10.78 -35.87 -6.83
N HIS A 217 -11.21 -35.15 -7.87
CA HIS A 217 -10.30 -34.25 -8.59
C HIS A 217 -10.05 -32.98 -7.77
N VAL A 218 -8.78 -32.57 -7.68
CA VAL A 218 -8.42 -31.32 -7.01
C VAL A 218 -8.85 -30.13 -7.87
N LEU A 219 -9.77 -29.33 -7.34
CA LEU A 219 -10.22 -28.07 -7.94
C LEU A 219 -9.25 -26.94 -7.60
N GLY A 220 -8.68 -26.96 -6.40
CA GLY A 220 -7.73 -25.95 -5.94
C GLY A 220 -7.27 -26.14 -4.49
N ILE A 221 -6.44 -25.21 -4.00
CA ILE A 221 -5.98 -25.16 -2.60
C ILE A 221 -6.66 -24.01 -1.89
N VAL A 222 -7.27 -24.28 -0.72
CA VAL A 222 -8.01 -23.29 0.07
C VAL A 222 -7.04 -22.28 0.69
N ILE A 223 -7.36 -20.98 0.59
CA ILE A 223 -6.51 -19.89 1.11
C ILE A 223 -7.29 -18.92 1.99
N PRO A 224 -6.61 -18.23 2.92
CA PRO A 224 -7.18 -17.05 3.56
C PRO A 224 -7.27 -15.92 2.52
N ALA A 225 -8.45 -15.32 2.40
CA ALA A 225 -8.64 -14.15 1.56
C ALA A 225 -9.93 -13.40 1.92
N VAL A 226 -9.90 -12.08 1.79
CA VAL A 226 -11.06 -11.20 1.95
C VAL A 226 -11.38 -10.46 0.67
N ALA A 227 -12.67 -10.33 0.38
CA ALA A 227 -13.12 -9.50 -0.73
C ALA A 227 -12.90 -8.00 -0.43
N VAL A 228 -12.82 -7.20 -1.49
CA VAL A 228 -12.73 -5.73 -1.38
C VAL A 228 -13.88 -5.17 -0.54
N GLY A 229 -13.58 -4.30 0.44
CA GLY A 229 -14.57 -3.74 1.39
C GLY A 229 -14.78 -4.59 2.64
N GLY A 230 -13.76 -5.38 2.98
CA GLY A 230 -13.84 -6.49 3.91
C GLY A 230 -13.42 -6.26 5.36
N ALA A 231 -13.43 -7.35 6.15
CA ALA A 231 -12.82 -7.38 7.49
C ALA A 231 -11.33 -7.02 7.42
N GLU A 232 -10.78 -6.45 8.50
CA GLU A 232 -9.40 -5.95 8.54
C GLU A 232 -8.35 -7.07 8.39
N GLU A 233 -8.64 -8.27 8.89
CA GLU A 233 -7.80 -9.45 8.75
C GLU A 233 -8.40 -10.50 7.81
N GLU A 234 -7.54 -11.13 7.00
CA GLU A 234 -7.95 -12.17 6.04
C GLU A 234 -8.62 -13.38 6.72
N THR A 235 -8.22 -13.64 7.96
CA THR A 235 -8.71 -14.77 8.76
C THR A 235 -10.07 -14.49 9.40
N SER A 236 -10.52 -13.25 9.56
CA SER A 236 -11.78 -12.95 10.27
C SER A 236 -13.06 -13.31 9.49
N TRP A 237 -12.96 -13.82 8.25
CA TRP A 237 -14.12 -14.09 7.38
C TRP A 237 -14.54 -15.58 7.31
N TYR A 238 -13.85 -16.51 7.99
CA TYR A 238 -14.06 -17.95 7.73
C TYR A 238 -15.50 -18.47 8.00
N ASP A 239 -16.34 -17.74 8.75
CA ASP A 239 -17.74 -18.15 9.05
C ASP A 239 -18.83 -17.40 8.24
N ALA A 240 -18.46 -16.64 7.19
CA ALA A 240 -19.47 -15.92 6.39
C ALA A 240 -20.06 -16.73 5.22
N GLY A 241 -19.69 -18.01 5.06
CA GLY A 241 -20.11 -18.84 3.93
C GLY A 241 -19.46 -18.45 2.60
N ILE A 242 -18.28 -17.83 2.62
CA ILE A 242 -17.48 -17.49 1.44
C ILE A 242 -16.07 -18.03 1.65
N THR A 243 -15.65 -18.92 0.77
CA THR A 243 -14.34 -19.57 0.81
C THR A 243 -13.68 -19.46 -0.56
N PHE A 244 -12.38 -19.13 -0.58
CA PHE A 244 -11.60 -19.03 -1.81
C PHE A 244 -10.58 -20.15 -1.92
N ALA A 245 -10.36 -20.62 -3.15
CA ALA A 245 -9.28 -21.55 -3.47
C ALA A 245 -8.54 -21.12 -4.73
N ILE A 246 -7.23 -21.35 -4.75
CA ILE A 246 -6.38 -21.14 -5.92
C ILE A 246 -6.51 -22.36 -6.84
N PRO A 247 -6.87 -22.20 -8.12
CA PRO A 247 -7.11 -23.32 -9.03
C PRO A 247 -5.90 -24.25 -9.20
N ALA A 248 -6.14 -25.56 -9.27
CA ALA A 248 -5.09 -26.58 -9.42
C ALA A 248 -4.25 -26.40 -10.70
N GLY A 249 -4.87 -25.99 -11.81
CA GLY A 249 -4.17 -25.70 -13.06
C GLY A 249 -3.15 -24.58 -12.93
N VAL A 250 -3.51 -23.49 -12.23
CA VAL A 250 -2.61 -22.37 -11.96
C VAL A 250 -1.44 -22.81 -11.08
N ILE A 251 -1.71 -23.62 -10.06
CA ILE A 251 -0.66 -24.15 -9.17
C ILE A 251 0.33 -25.02 -9.97
N THR A 252 -0.19 -25.88 -10.84
CA THR A 252 0.62 -26.81 -11.66
C THR A 252 1.58 -26.06 -12.58
N GLU A 253 1.12 -24.98 -13.22
CA GLU A 253 1.97 -24.14 -14.09
C GLU A 253 3.11 -23.47 -13.33
N LYS A 254 2.93 -23.18 -12.03
CA LYS A 254 3.90 -22.46 -11.20
C LYS A 254 4.80 -23.38 -10.36
N LEU A 255 4.45 -24.67 -10.24
CA LEU A 255 5.15 -25.60 -9.35
C LEU A 255 6.64 -25.73 -9.66
N GLN A 256 7.04 -25.75 -10.93
CA GLN A 256 8.45 -25.84 -11.31
C GLN A 256 9.25 -24.59 -10.89
N ARG A 257 8.67 -23.41 -11.04
CA ARG A 257 9.26 -22.14 -10.58
C ARG A 257 9.38 -22.08 -9.06
N LEU A 258 8.39 -22.59 -8.34
CA LEU A 258 8.49 -22.70 -6.88
C LEU A 258 9.58 -23.70 -6.47
N LYS A 259 9.70 -24.83 -7.18
CA LYS A 259 10.73 -25.85 -6.90
C LYS A 259 12.17 -25.35 -7.19
N SER A 260 12.36 -24.39 -8.08
CA SER A 260 13.67 -23.75 -8.30
C SER A 260 14.06 -22.76 -7.19
N GLY A 261 13.16 -22.48 -6.24
CA GLY A 261 13.39 -21.49 -5.18
C GLY A 261 12.96 -20.07 -5.56
N ASP A 262 12.27 -19.89 -6.69
CA ASP A 262 11.85 -18.56 -7.14
C ASP A 262 10.54 -18.14 -6.48
N ASP A 263 10.58 -17.07 -5.70
CA ASP A 263 9.37 -16.43 -5.21
C ASP A 263 8.52 -15.86 -6.37
N ILE A 264 7.21 -15.88 -6.16
CA ILE A 264 6.22 -15.36 -7.10
C ILE A 264 5.51 -14.17 -6.46
N ARG A 265 5.44 -13.07 -7.21
CA ARG A 265 4.79 -11.83 -6.79
C ARG A 265 3.79 -11.40 -7.85
N LYS A 266 2.77 -10.66 -7.40
CA LYS A 266 1.77 -10.07 -8.28
C LYS A 266 2.41 -9.11 -9.27
N GLY A 267 2.01 -9.16 -10.53
CA GLY A 267 2.44 -8.20 -11.52
C GLY A 267 1.81 -6.83 -11.30
N LEU A 268 2.64 -5.79 -11.23
CA LEU A 268 2.22 -4.40 -11.06
C LEU A 268 2.47 -3.58 -12.33
N LEU A 269 1.47 -2.76 -12.69
CA LEU A 269 1.49 -1.94 -13.89
C LEU A 269 1.62 -0.44 -13.60
N GLY A 270 0.91 0.05 -12.57
CA GLY A 270 0.99 1.46 -12.12
C GLY A 270 -0.10 2.40 -12.66
N LEU A 271 -1.29 1.90 -12.98
CA LEU A 271 -2.41 2.71 -13.48
C LEU A 271 -3.22 3.36 -12.34
N VAL A 272 -3.65 4.62 -12.51
CA VAL A 272 -4.57 5.31 -11.59
C VAL A 272 -5.88 5.66 -12.32
N PRO A 273 -7.03 5.11 -11.89
CA PRO A 273 -8.29 5.35 -12.57
C PRO A 273 -8.80 6.78 -12.33
N LYS A 274 -9.49 7.34 -13.33
CA LYS A 274 -10.18 8.63 -13.21
C LYS A 274 -11.43 8.56 -12.36
N SER A 275 -12.27 7.55 -12.58
CA SER A 275 -13.40 7.30 -11.69
C SER A 275 -12.97 6.51 -10.44
N LYS A 276 -13.53 6.88 -9.29
CA LYS A 276 -13.42 6.11 -8.05
C LYS A 276 -14.53 5.07 -7.90
N ASP A 277 -15.56 5.12 -8.75
CA ASP A 277 -16.64 4.14 -8.75
C ASP A 277 -16.20 2.90 -9.55
N PRO A 278 -16.09 1.71 -8.92
CA PRO A 278 -15.70 0.49 -9.62
C PRO A 278 -16.72 -0.01 -10.65
N TYR A 279 -17.95 0.51 -10.62
CA TYR A 279 -19.03 0.14 -11.54
C TYR A 279 -19.14 1.05 -12.76
N ASP A 280 -18.44 2.19 -12.76
CA ASP A 280 -18.44 3.11 -13.89
C ASP A 280 -17.83 2.46 -15.13
N ASN A 281 -18.51 2.66 -16.26
CA ASN A 281 -18.01 2.30 -17.60
C ASN A 281 -16.99 3.34 -18.08
N ASP A 282 -15.94 3.52 -17.27
CA ASP A 282 -14.82 4.41 -17.55
C ASP A 282 -13.50 3.69 -17.27
N THR A 283 -12.64 3.66 -18.26
CA THR A 283 -11.27 3.13 -18.19
C THR A 283 -10.23 4.23 -18.41
N THR A 284 -10.65 5.50 -18.36
CA THR A 284 -9.77 6.66 -18.47
C THR A 284 -8.81 6.70 -17.28
N LEU A 285 -7.54 6.94 -17.58
CA LEU A 285 -6.51 7.13 -16.57
C LEU A 285 -6.54 8.57 -16.05
N ALA A 286 -6.66 8.76 -14.73
CA ALA A 286 -6.42 10.07 -14.10
C ALA A 286 -4.93 10.41 -14.15
N SER A 287 -4.10 9.41 -13.89
CA SER A 287 -2.65 9.50 -13.96
C SER A 287 -2.02 8.13 -14.14
N VAL A 288 -0.73 8.13 -14.44
CA VAL A 288 0.10 6.93 -14.43
C VAL A 288 1.15 7.14 -13.33
N ARG A 289 1.39 6.12 -12.51
CA ARG A 289 2.38 6.17 -11.44
C ARG A 289 3.77 6.37 -12.07
N LEU A 290 4.50 7.36 -11.57
CA LEU A 290 5.87 7.63 -12.01
C LEU A 290 6.78 6.42 -11.71
N ARG A 291 7.73 6.15 -12.60
CA ARG A 291 8.65 4.99 -12.59
C ARG A 291 7.98 3.62 -12.67
N SER A 292 6.68 3.59 -12.98
CA SER A 292 5.98 2.32 -13.19
C SER A 292 6.21 1.77 -14.59
N PRO A 293 5.97 0.47 -14.80
CA PRO A 293 6.00 -0.10 -16.15
C PRO A 293 5.08 0.61 -17.15
N ALA A 294 3.91 1.09 -16.70
CA ALA A 294 3.01 1.87 -17.53
C ALA A 294 3.64 3.18 -18.04
N GLU A 295 4.32 3.92 -17.16
CA GLU A 295 4.99 5.17 -17.55
C GLU A 295 6.14 4.88 -18.53
N GLN A 296 6.96 3.87 -18.24
CA GLN A 296 8.07 3.46 -19.09
C GLN A 296 7.61 3.03 -20.49
N ALA A 297 6.43 2.42 -20.58
CA ALA A 297 5.78 2.08 -21.84
C ALA A 297 5.11 3.27 -22.55
N GLY A 298 5.15 4.47 -21.95
CA GLY A 298 4.62 5.70 -22.53
C GLY A 298 3.12 5.88 -22.39
N LEU A 299 2.46 5.19 -21.44
CA LEU A 299 1.08 5.50 -21.06
C LEU A 299 1.02 6.83 -20.31
N ILE A 300 -0.05 7.58 -20.50
CA ILE A 300 -0.22 8.93 -19.94
C ILE A 300 -1.63 9.14 -19.36
N ALA A 301 -1.78 10.20 -18.57
CA ALA A 301 -3.10 10.66 -18.12
C ALA A 301 -4.00 10.97 -19.33
N GLY A 302 -5.27 10.59 -19.26
CA GLY A 302 -6.24 10.76 -20.34
C GLY A 302 -6.34 9.58 -21.32
N ASP A 303 -5.39 8.64 -21.31
CA ASP A 303 -5.52 7.40 -22.07
C ASP A 303 -6.76 6.61 -21.60
N VAL A 304 -7.52 6.07 -22.56
CA VAL A 304 -8.67 5.18 -22.29
C VAL A 304 -8.25 3.76 -22.58
N VAL A 305 -8.14 2.91 -21.56
CA VAL A 305 -7.75 1.51 -21.78
C VAL A 305 -8.90 0.73 -22.43
N THR A 306 -8.65 0.14 -23.59
CA THR A 306 -9.67 -0.58 -24.37
C THR A 306 -9.47 -2.09 -24.34
N LYS A 307 -8.21 -2.54 -24.22
CA LYS A 307 -7.87 -3.97 -24.22
C LYS A 307 -6.71 -4.27 -23.27
N VAL A 308 -6.79 -5.41 -22.60
CA VAL A 308 -5.75 -5.91 -21.70
C VAL A 308 -5.58 -7.40 -21.94
N ALA A 309 -4.36 -7.85 -22.22
CA ALA A 309 -4.07 -9.27 -22.46
C ALA A 309 -5.02 -9.91 -23.51
N GLY A 310 -5.36 -9.15 -24.56
CA GLY A 310 -6.29 -9.61 -25.59
C GLY A 310 -7.78 -9.63 -25.19
N ARG A 311 -8.15 -9.16 -24.00
CA ARG A 311 -9.54 -9.05 -23.52
C ARG A 311 -10.02 -7.60 -23.59
N ASP A 312 -11.21 -7.38 -24.14
CA ASP A 312 -11.84 -6.05 -24.17
C ASP A 312 -12.29 -5.65 -22.76
N VAL A 313 -12.05 -4.39 -22.41
CA VAL A 313 -12.38 -3.82 -21.09
C VAL A 313 -13.20 -2.55 -21.24
N GLN A 314 -14.18 -2.40 -20.36
CA GLN A 314 -15.08 -1.24 -20.30
C GLN A 314 -15.09 -0.59 -18.92
N ARG A 315 -14.54 -1.27 -17.91
CA ARG A 315 -14.47 -0.81 -16.52
C ARG A 315 -13.10 -1.08 -15.94
N PHE A 316 -12.66 -0.23 -15.02
CA PHE A 316 -11.36 -0.43 -14.37
C PHE A 316 -11.26 -1.76 -13.58
N GLN A 317 -12.37 -2.27 -13.06
CA GLN A 317 -12.41 -3.59 -12.43
C GLN A 317 -12.08 -4.73 -13.41
N GLN A 318 -12.48 -4.62 -14.68
CA GLN A 318 -12.15 -5.60 -15.72
C GLN A 318 -10.67 -5.54 -16.10
N ILE A 319 -10.04 -4.36 -16.03
CA ILE A 319 -8.59 -4.23 -16.19
C ILE A 319 -7.88 -5.03 -15.09
N LYS A 320 -8.29 -4.87 -13.83
CA LYS A 320 -7.74 -5.64 -12.70
C LYS A 320 -7.95 -7.14 -12.88
N GLU A 321 -9.14 -7.57 -13.28
CA GLU A 321 -9.46 -8.99 -13.52
C GLU A 321 -8.69 -9.59 -14.71
N ALA A 322 -8.41 -8.79 -15.74
CA ALA A 322 -7.62 -9.23 -16.88
C ALA A 322 -6.12 -9.32 -16.54
N LEU A 323 -5.61 -8.41 -15.70
CA LEU A 323 -4.21 -8.42 -15.24
C LEU A 323 -3.94 -9.43 -14.12
N GLY A 324 -4.93 -9.72 -13.27
CA GLY A 324 -4.72 -10.50 -12.05
C GLY A 324 -4.08 -11.88 -12.23
N PRO A 325 -4.29 -12.64 -13.33
CA PRO A 325 -3.58 -13.90 -13.53
C PRO A 325 -2.05 -13.78 -13.76
N TYR A 326 -1.55 -12.59 -14.10
CA TYR A 326 -0.17 -12.36 -14.49
C TYR A 326 0.74 -12.05 -13.28
N ASP A 327 1.94 -12.61 -13.31
CA ASP A 327 2.95 -12.44 -12.28
C ASP A 327 3.97 -11.36 -12.66
N ALA A 328 4.75 -10.93 -11.68
CA ALA A 328 5.91 -10.08 -11.95
C ALA A 328 6.89 -10.76 -12.91
N GLY A 329 7.39 -10.00 -13.87
CA GLY A 329 8.23 -10.47 -14.97
C GLY A 329 7.45 -10.88 -16.22
N ASP A 330 6.15 -11.17 -16.11
CA ASP A 330 5.30 -11.46 -17.26
C ASP A 330 5.14 -10.23 -18.14
N THR A 331 4.93 -10.45 -19.44
CA THR A 331 4.72 -9.38 -20.42
C THR A 331 3.28 -9.42 -20.91
N VAL A 332 2.62 -8.25 -20.91
CA VAL A 332 1.20 -8.11 -21.25
C VAL A 332 1.02 -7.02 -22.31
N ASP A 333 0.16 -7.32 -23.30
CA ASP A 333 -0.26 -6.36 -24.32
C ASP A 333 -1.43 -5.52 -23.81
N ILE A 334 -1.31 -4.20 -23.92
CA ILE A 334 -2.34 -3.21 -23.54
C ILE A 334 -2.64 -2.34 -24.76
N SER A 335 -3.93 -2.18 -25.08
CA SER A 335 -4.40 -1.25 -26.09
C SER A 335 -5.10 -0.07 -25.42
N VAL A 336 -4.68 1.15 -25.74
CA VAL A 336 -5.30 2.39 -25.26
C VAL A 336 -5.79 3.25 -26.42
N GLN A 337 -6.83 4.05 -26.17
CA GLN A 337 -7.24 5.12 -27.05
C GLN A 337 -6.69 6.45 -26.55
N ARG A 338 -5.90 7.13 -27.38
CA ARG A 338 -5.28 8.44 -27.11
C ARG A 338 -5.63 9.39 -28.25
N ASP A 339 -6.28 10.51 -27.94
CA ASP A 339 -6.71 11.52 -28.93
C ASP A 339 -7.46 10.92 -30.14
N GLY A 340 -8.26 9.89 -29.88
CA GLY A 340 -9.03 9.17 -30.90
C GLY A 340 -8.29 8.06 -31.65
N GLN A 341 -6.97 7.91 -31.46
CA GLN A 341 -6.14 6.87 -32.09
C GLN A 341 -5.90 5.70 -31.14
N VAL A 342 -5.74 4.49 -31.68
CA VAL A 342 -5.38 3.29 -30.92
C VAL A 342 -3.86 3.21 -30.81
N VAL A 343 -3.36 3.01 -29.59
CA VAL A 343 -1.95 2.80 -29.28
C VAL A 343 -1.84 1.45 -28.58
N ASP A 344 -1.06 0.54 -29.18
CA ASP A 344 -0.75 -0.76 -28.61
C ASP A 344 0.63 -0.73 -27.98
N VAL A 345 0.74 -1.18 -26.73
CA VAL A 345 1.99 -1.24 -25.98
C VAL A 345 2.13 -2.60 -25.32
N GLN A 346 3.35 -3.14 -25.38
CA GLN A 346 3.72 -4.36 -24.69
C GLN A 346 4.51 -3.99 -23.44
N ILE A 347 4.05 -4.44 -22.28
CA ILE A 347 4.57 -3.99 -20.98
C ILE A 347 4.96 -5.18 -20.11
N GLN A 348 6.19 -5.17 -19.60
CA GLN A 348 6.64 -6.14 -18.60
C GLN A 348 6.20 -5.70 -17.19
N LEU A 349 5.54 -6.57 -16.45
CA LEU A 349 5.02 -6.27 -15.11
C LEU A 349 6.14 -6.28 -14.06
N ALA A 350 6.09 -5.33 -13.12
CA ALA A 350 7.05 -5.24 -12.02
C ALA A 350 6.56 -5.99 -10.77
N ASP A 351 7.49 -6.43 -9.92
CA ASP A 351 7.18 -7.05 -8.63
C ASP A 351 6.92 -6.03 -7.52
N ASN A 352 7.41 -4.82 -7.70
CA ASN A 352 7.20 -3.67 -6.83
C ASN A 352 7.22 -2.39 -7.68
N ILE A 353 6.47 -1.39 -7.24
CA ILE A 353 6.61 0.00 -7.71
C ILE A 353 6.99 0.76 -6.45
N PRO A 354 8.28 1.11 -6.25
CA PRO A 354 8.70 1.78 -5.03
C PRO A 354 8.01 3.14 -4.96
N PRO A 355 7.60 3.60 -3.76
CA PRO A 355 7.13 4.97 -3.63
C PRO A 355 8.24 5.92 -4.09
N LEU A 356 7.86 7.06 -4.66
CA LEU A 356 8.85 8.07 -5.00
C LEU A 356 9.56 8.52 -3.72
N GLN A 357 10.86 8.70 -3.84
CA GLN A 357 11.64 9.39 -2.82
C GLN A 357 11.72 10.84 -3.27
N PRO A 358 11.05 11.78 -2.57
CA PRO A 358 11.19 13.20 -2.84
C PRO A 358 12.66 13.57 -2.88
N GLN A 359 13.11 14.24 -3.92
CA GLN A 359 14.46 14.82 -3.96
C GLN A 359 14.41 16.31 -3.64
N ARG A 360 15.59 16.87 -3.32
CA ARG A 360 15.79 18.31 -3.13
C ARG A 360 16.99 18.82 -3.90
N LEU A 361 16.83 20.04 -4.40
CA LEU A 361 17.89 20.81 -5.02
C LEU A 361 18.63 21.66 -3.97
N GLY A 362 17.88 22.21 -3.02
CA GLY A 362 18.31 23.13 -1.98
C GLY A 362 18.25 24.61 -2.38
N ILE A 363 17.33 24.99 -3.27
CA ILE A 363 17.13 26.40 -3.65
C ILE A 363 15.98 27.04 -2.87
N ILE A 364 16.10 28.34 -2.64
CA ILE A 364 14.98 29.22 -2.30
C ILE A 364 14.65 29.97 -3.58
N ALA A 365 13.39 29.87 -4.00
CA ALA A 365 12.93 30.33 -5.30
C ALA A 365 11.87 31.42 -5.15
N ARG A 366 11.88 32.38 -6.07
CA ARG A 366 10.85 33.43 -6.20
C ARG A 366 10.40 33.59 -7.64
N SER A 367 9.19 34.12 -7.84
CA SER A 367 8.64 34.35 -9.17
C SER A 367 9.22 35.65 -9.73
N PRO A 368 9.52 35.73 -11.05
CA PRO A 368 9.90 36.99 -11.69
C PRO A 368 8.84 38.09 -11.50
N ALA A 369 7.56 37.72 -11.40
CA ALA A 369 6.44 38.65 -11.21
C ALA A 369 6.45 39.39 -9.85
N ASP A 370 7.25 38.93 -8.87
CA ASP A 370 7.35 39.56 -7.55
C ASP A 370 8.30 40.79 -7.55
N GLN A 371 9.05 41.02 -8.64
CA GLN A 371 9.80 42.26 -8.85
C GLN A 371 8.88 43.37 -9.37
N SER A 372 8.35 44.17 -8.46
CA SER A 372 7.44 45.26 -8.78
C SER A 372 8.10 46.35 -9.64
N GLY A 373 7.47 46.65 -10.79
CA GLY A 373 7.44 47.99 -11.40
C GLY A 373 8.45 48.27 -12.51
N THR A 374 8.22 47.79 -13.73
CA THR A 374 8.34 48.53 -15.01
C THR A 374 8.05 47.59 -16.18
N ASP A 375 7.48 48.13 -17.26
CA ASP A 375 7.21 47.42 -18.51
C ASP A 375 8.43 46.59 -18.96
N GLN A 376 8.35 45.26 -18.87
CA GLN A 376 9.34 44.33 -19.41
C GLN A 376 8.65 43.23 -20.22
N ASP A 377 9.32 42.81 -21.29
CA ASP A 377 8.88 41.83 -22.28
C ASP A 377 8.28 40.56 -21.65
N GLU A 378 7.25 39.97 -22.27
CA GLU A 378 6.65 38.69 -21.84
C GLU A 378 7.69 37.53 -21.77
N ALA A 379 8.81 37.65 -22.49
CA ALA A 379 9.93 36.70 -22.39
C ALA A 379 10.74 36.84 -21.08
N GLN A 380 10.68 37.99 -20.40
CA GLN A 380 11.38 38.24 -19.14
C GLN A 380 10.55 37.88 -17.89
N SER A 381 9.30 37.46 -18.03
CA SER A 381 8.39 37.14 -16.91
C SER A 381 8.25 35.65 -16.56
N GLN A 382 8.85 34.73 -17.34
CA GLN A 382 8.74 33.27 -17.12
C GLN A 382 9.99 32.64 -16.48
N GLY A 383 9.91 31.48 -15.82
CA GLY A 383 11.06 30.86 -15.16
C GLY A 383 11.10 31.12 -13.65
N VAL A 384 12.14 30.59 -13.01
CA VAL A 384 12.31 30.60 -11.55
C VAL A 384 13.61 31.28 -11.17
N ILE A 385 13.57 32.32 -10.33
CA ILE A 385 14.77 33.01 -9.87
C ILE A 385 15.28 32.34 -8.59
N VAL A 386 16.56 31.97 -8.58
CA VAL A 386 17.28 31.50 -7.39
C VAL A 386 17.54 32.69 -6.47
N ASP A 387 16.74 32.82 -5.43
CA ASP A 387 16.82 33.90 -4.45
C ASP A 387 17.95 33.65 -3.43
N ASP A 388 18.08 32.40 -2.98
CA ASP A 388 19.14 31.95 -2.09
C ASP A 388 19.29 30.42 -2.18
N MET A 389 20.28 29.84 -1.50
CA MET A 389 20.54 28.40 -1.49
C MET A 389 20.85 27.90 -0.08
N ILE A 390 20.40 26.67 0.22
CA ILE A 390 20.80 25.96 1.43
C ILE A 390 22.30 25.64 1.33
N PRO A 391 23.13 26.00 2.31
CA PRO A 391 24.55 25.65 2.29
C PRO A 391 24.76 24.13 2.23
N ASP A 392 25.80 23.71 1.52
CA ASP A 392 26.17 22.30 1.30
C ASP A 392 25.14 21.47 0.50
N SER A 393 24.07 22.09 -0.01
CA SER A 393 23.09 21.46 -0.91
C SER A 393 23.66 21.19 -2.31
N PRO A 394 23.00 20.32 -3.11
CA PRO A 394 23.35 20.15 -4.52
C PRO A 394 23.38 21.48 -5.30
N ALA A 395 22.43 22.37 -5.02
CA ALA A 395 22.34 23.68 -5.67
C ALA A 395 23.55 24.56 -5.38
N ALA A 396 23.97 24.63 -4.11
CA ALA A 396 25.05 25.51 -3.65
C ALA A 396 26.40 25.25 -4.33
N LYS A 397 26.58 24.09 -4.95
CA LYS A 397 27.79 23.72 -5.70
C LYS A 397 27.77 24.19 -7.16
N THR A 398 26.60 24.54 -7.70
CA THR A 398 26.38 24.65 -9.15
C THR A 398 25.65 25.93 -9.56
N PHE A 399 24.59 26.30 -8.84
CA PHE A 399 23.85 27.55 -9.07
C PHE A 399 24.51 28.73 -8.37
N GLN A 400 24.11 29.93 -8.78
CA GLN A 400 24.44 31.20 -8.16
C GLN A 400 23.16 31.94 -7.79
N VAL A 401 23.22 32.77 -6.75
CA VAL A 401 22.11 33.68 -6.42
C VAL A 401 21.88 34.63 -7.59
N GLY A 402 20.62 34.78 -8.01
CA GLY A 402 20.21 35.55 -9.19
C GLY A 402 20.08 34.72 -10.48
N ASP A 403 20.53 33.46 -10.49
CA ASP A 403 20.29 32.55 -11.61
C ASP A 403 18.79 32.41 -11.90
N ARG A 404 18.42 32.48 -13.18
CA ARG A 404 17.03 32.27 -13.62
C ARG A 404 16.90 30.96 -14.36
N ILE A 405 16.22 30.00 -13.76
CA ILE A 405 15.98 28.68 -14.33
C ILE A 405 14.79 28.79 -15.29
N VAL A 406 15.03 28.50 -16.57
CA VAL A 406 14.03 28.62 -17.65
C VAL A 406 13.54 27.27 -18.16
N ALA A 407 14.32 26.20 -17.94
CA ALA A 407 13.91 24.83 -18.25
C ALA A 407 14.53 23.82 -17.26
N ALA A 408 13.85 22.69 -17.07
CA ALA A 408 14.33 21.58 -16.25
C ALA A 408 13.90 20.24 -16.87
N GLY A 409 14.86 19.34 -17.07
CA GLY A 409 14.66 18.08 -17.77
C GLY A 409 14.19 18.29 -19.22
N LYS A 410 12.98 17.82 -19.53
CA LYS A 410 12.32 17.98 -20.84
C LYS A 410 11.27 19.09 -20.86
N ILE A 411 11.12 19.83 -19.76
CA ILE A 411 10.09 20.85 -19.60
C ILE A 411 10.74 22.23 -19.74
N ASP A 412 10.32 22.96 -20.76
CA ASP A 412 10.62 24.38 -20.94
C ASP A 412 9.52 25.24 -20.24
N ASP A 413 9.73 26.55 -20.14
CA ASP A 413 8.80 27.53 -19.55
C ASP A 413 8.35 27.18 -18.13
N ILE A 414 9.30 26.78 -17.28
CA ILE A 414 9.02 26.31 -15.92
C ILE A 414 8.54 27.45 -15.00
N ASP A 415 7.64 27.13 -14.09
CA ASP A 415 7.34 27.94 -12.90
C ASP A 415 7.82 27.23 -11.62
N ILE A 416 7.66 27.89 -10.46
CA ILE A 416 8.09 27.35 -9.16
C ILE A 416 7.45 25.98 -8.89
N GLU A 417 6.17 25.84 -9.21
CA GLU A 417 5.42 24.62 -8.91
C GLU A 417 5.84 23.47 -9.81
N THR A 418 6.04 23.74 -11.10
CA THR A 418 6.57 22.79 -12.08
C THR A 418 7.98 22.36 -11.72
N LEU A 419 8.85 23.30 -11.31
CA LEU A 419 10.19 23.00 -10.86
C LEU A 419 10.18 22.13 -9.59
N ARG A 420 9.33 22.46 -8.60
CA ARG A 420 9.16 21.67 -7.39
C ARG A 420 8.74 20.25 -7.71
N ARG A 421 7.70 20.07 -8.52
CA ARG A 421 7.21 18.75 -8.92
C ARG A 421 8.30 17.95 -9.63
N LEU A 422 9.04 18.56 -10.56
CA LEU A 422 10.15 17.92 -11.27
C LEU A 422 11.25 17.44 -10.31
N VAL A 423 11.69 18.30 -9.39
CA VAL A 423 12.75 17.97 -8.44
C VAL A 423 12.29 16.88 -7.48
N VAL A 424 11.11 17.00 -6.88
CA VAL A 424 10.57 16.01 -5.97
C VAL A 424 10.47 14.64 -6.63
N THR A 425 10.06 14.58 -7.88
CA THR A 425 9.85 13.30 -8.59
C THR A 425 11.10 12.77 -9.29
N ALA A 426 12.21 13.53 -9.29
CA ALA A 426 13.46 13.17 -9.95
C ALA A 426 14.07 11.87 -9.40
N SER A 427 14.68 11.08 -10.29
CA SER A 427 15.35 9.84 -9.91
C SER A 427 16.62 10.13 -9.10
N PRO A 428 16.80 9.52 -7.91
CA PRO A 428 17.95 9.82 -7.04
C PRO A 428 19.31 9.45 -7.66
N ASP A 429 19.31 8.50 -8.59
CA ASP A 429 20.48 7.97 -9.28
C ASP A 429 20.80 8.70 -10.59
N GLN A 430 19.90 9.57 -11.08
CA GLN A 430 20.05 10.27 -12.35
C GLN A 430 20.14 11.78 -12.13
N PRO A 431 21.17 12.46 -12.66
CA PRO A 431 21.24 13.90 -12.55
C PRO A 431 20.14 14.57 -13.41
N THR A 432 19.57 15.65 -12.89
CA THR A 432 18.59 16.47 -13.62
C THR A 432 19.30 17.61 -14.31
N THR A 433 19.01 17.82 -15.59
CA THR A 433 19.56 18.92 -16.39
C THR A 433 18.68 20.17 -16.28
N PHE A 434 19.27 21.33 -16.06
CA PHE A 434 18.61 22.63 -15.95
C PHE A 434 19.19 23.60 -16.96
N LYS A 435 18.33 24.39 -17.63
CA LYS A 435 18.76 25.55 -18.43
C LYS A 435 18.59 26.82 -17.62
N VAL A 436 19.67 27.59 -17.51
CA VAL A 436 19.76 28.72 -16.60
C VAL A 436 20.30 29.95 -17.31
N MET A 437 19.61 31.07 -17.18
CA MET A 437 20.12 32.39 -17.57
C MET A 437 20.88 33.00 -16.40
N ARG A 438 22.14 33.39 -16.63
CA ARG A 438 23.02 33.98 -15.60
C ARG A 438 23.52 35.35 -16.06
N GLN A 439 23.33 36.35 -15.21
CA GLN A 439 23.96 37.65 -15.38
C GLN A 439 25.37 37.63 -14.77
N THR A 440 26.36 38.07 -15.54
CA THR A 440 27.74 38.28 -15.07
C THR A 440 28.03 39.77 -14.90
N ASP A 441 28.62 40.15 -13.77
CA ASP A 441 29.00 41.54 -13.49
C ASP A 441 30.15 41.99 -14.41
N GLY A 442 29.85 42.97 -15.27
CA GLY A 442 30.79 43.60 -16.21
C GLY A 442 30.14 43.81 -17.57
N GLU A 443 29.76 45.06 -17.88
CA GLU A 443 29.18 45.55 -19.16
C GLU A 443 28.38 44.52 -19.98
N GLN A 444 27.06 44.50 -19.75
CA GLN A 444 26.03 43.94 -20.64
C GLN A 444 26.47 42.70 -21.46
N SER A 445 26.70 41.58 -20.80
CA SER A 445 26.55 40.28 -21.47
C SER A 445 25.74 39.34 -20.60
N ASP A 446 24.55 39.01 -21.10
CA ASP A 446 23.80 37.84 -20.64
C ASP A 446 24.62 36.63 -21.09
N ALA A 447 25.02 35.74 -20.16
CA ALA A 447 25.93 34.63 -20.49
C ALA A 447 25.26 33.59 -21.42
N GLY A 448 23.98 33.78 -21.75
CA GLY A 448 23.15 32.81 -22.46
C GLY A 448 22.75 31.65 -21.54
N PRO A 449 21.86 30.76 -22.01
CA PRO A 449 21.42 29.62 -21.23
C PRO A 449 22.59 28.65 -20.98
N LEU A 450 22.92 28.43 -19.71
CA LEU A 450 23.84 27.42 -19.23
C LEU A 450 23.08 26.12 -18.98
N GLU A 451 23.58 24.99 -19.48
CA GLU A 451 23.10 23.67 -19.09
C GLU A 451 23.87 23.16 -17.86
N LEU A 452 23.16 22.98 -16.75
CA LEU A 452 23.70 22.48 -15.49
C LEU A 452 23.09 21.11 -15.19
N SER A 453 23.93 20.11 -14.90
CA SER A 453 23.45 18.77 -14.53
C SER A 453 23.74 18.54 -13.05
N ILE A 454 22.71 18.31 -12.26
CA ILE A 454 22.80 18.24 -10.80
C ILE A 454 22.16 16.95 -10.31
N GLN A 455 22.91 16.18 -9.51
CA GLN A 455 22.32 15.11 -8.72
C GLN A 455 21.49 15.74 -7.61
N THR A 456 20.17 15.58 -7.70
CA THR A 456 19.27 15.91 -6.60
C THR A 456 19.50 14.88 -5.49
N ASN A 457 19.62 15.34 -4.25
CA ASN A 457 19.78 14.41 -3.13
C ASN A 457 18.39 14.02 -2.61
N PRO A 458 18.22 12.78 -2.10
CA PRO A 458 17.01 12.42 -1.41
C PRO A 458 16.75 13.40 -0.28
N VAL A 459 15.48 13.69 -0.06
CA VAL A 459 15.07 14.44 1.12
C VAL A 459 15.50 13.72 2.39
N ALA A 460 15.50 12.39 2.42
CA ALA A 460 15.95 11.61 3.57
C ALA A 460 17.47 11.75 3.76
N GLY A 461 17.91 12.01 5.00
CA GLY A 461 19.33 12.19 5.31
C GLY A 461 19.62 13.15 6.46
N PRO A 462 20.89 13.49 6.70
CA PRO A 462 21.30 14.32 7.82
C PRO A 462 20.83 15.76 7.66
N ILE A 463 20.36 16.35 8.75
CA ILE A 463 20.01 17.76 8.78
C ILE A 463 21.23 18.65 8.49
N THR A 464 21.09 19.57 7.54
CA THR A 464 22.10 20.60 7.28
C THR A 464 22.06 21.64 8.41
N GLY A 465 23.15 21.76 9.18
CA GLY A 465 23.23 22.67 10.34
C GLY A 465 23.33 24.16 10.02
N LYS A 466 23.42 24.55 8.74
CA LYS A 466 23.58 25.95 8.32
C LYS A 466 22.29 26.51 7.73
N THR A 467 21.96 27.74 8.09
CA THR A 467 20.85 28.50 7.53
C THR A 467 21.31 29.36 6.34
N PRO A 468 20.45 29.56 5.32
CA PRO A 468 20.70 30.51 4.24
C PRO A 468 20.91 31.94 4.78
N LYS A 469 21.76 32.73 4.12
CA LYS A 469 22.12 34.08 4.59
C LYS A 469 20.93 35.03 4.56
N SER A 470 20.03 34.89 3.59
CA SER A 470 18.80 35.68 3.50
C SER A 470 17.88 35.52 4.71
N TRP A 471 17.98 34.41 5.44
CA TRP A 471 17.16 34.14 6.62
C TRP A 471 17.78 34.63 7.92
N ALA A 472 19.08 34.96 7.89
CA ALA A 472 19.77 35.58 9.02
C ALA A 472 19.47 37.08 9.15
N GLY A 473 18.40 37.58 8.50
CA GLY A 473 18.00 38.98 8.56
C GLY A 473 17.56 39.41 9.95
N ASP A 474 17.82 40.68 10.29
CA ASP A 474 17.40 41.34 11.52
C ASP A 474 15.86 41.34 11.64
N TRP A 475 15.28 40.26 12.15
CA TRP A 475 13.99 40.30 12.87
C TRP A 475 14.15 40.99 14.23
N ASN A 476 15.37 41.38 14.60
CA ASN A 476 15.71 42.07 15.84
C ASN A 476 14.95 43.41 15.98
N ASP A 477 14.68 44.09 14.86
CA ASP A 477 13.96 45.37 14.86
C ASP A 477 12.43 45.20 14.72
N THR A 478 11.94 43.98 14.53
CA THR A 478 10.50 43.67 14.43
C THR A 478 9.93 43.35 15.81
N GLU A 479 8.77 43.92 16.15
CA GLU A 479 8.11 43.58 17.40
C GLU A 479 7.38 42.22 17.26
N TRP A 480 7.67 41.29 18.17
CA TRP A 480 7.01 39.99 18.25
C TRP A 480 6.19 39.90 19.53
N ALA A 481 4.95 39.47 19.41
CA ALA A 481 4.02 39.35 20.53
C ALA A 481 3.48 37.91 20.65
N ALA A 482 3.36 37.44 21.89
CA ALA A 482 2.67 36.20 22.21
C ALA A 482 1.23 36.52 22.60
N GLU A 483 0.26 36.01 21.84
CA GLU A 483 -1.15 36.30 22.04
C GLU A 483 -2.00 35.02 22.14
N PRO A 484 -2.97 34.96 23.06
CA PRO A 484 -3.92 33.84 23.11
C PRO A 484 -4.75 33.77 21.83
N LEU A 485 -4.86 32.56 21.26
CA LEU A 485 -5.73 32.28 20.12
C LEU A 485 -6.98 31.56 20.61
N LYS A 486 -8.14 32.20 20.47
CA LYS A 486 -9.45 31.61 20.79
C LYS A 486 -10.25 31.43 19.51
N LEU A 487 -10.71 30.21 19.26
CA LEU A 487 -11.57 29.87 18.12
C LEU A 487 -12.92 29.32 18.63
N PRO A 488 -14.04 29.60 17.93
CA PRO A 488 -15.32 28.97 18.23
C PRO A 488 -15.22 27.44 18.16
N ASP A 489 -15.82 26.75 19.13
CA ASP A 489 -15.88 25.28 19.19
C ASP A 489 -14.51 24.56 19.20
N VAL A 490 -13.45 25.27 19.62
CA VAL A 490 -12.12 24.73 19.88
C VAL A 490 -11.81 24.94 21.37
N PRO A 491 -11.98 23.92 22.23
CA PRO A 491 -11.76 24.05 23.67
C PRO A 491 -10.27 24.08 24.05
N ASN A 492 -9.37 23.67 23.15
CA ASN A 492 -7.93 23.67 23.39
C ASN A 492 -7.40 25.10 23.60
N ALA A 493 -6.59 25.28 24.65
CA ALA A 493 -5.86 26.52 24.84
C ALA A 493 -4.69 26.58 23.84
N ALA A 494 -4.56 27.71 23.15
CA ALA A 494 -3.47 27.96 22.20
C ALA A 494 -2.94 29.38 22.35
N VAL A 495 -1.63 29.54 22.21
CA VAL A 495 -0.95 30.85 22.20
C VAL A 495 -0.06 30.91 20.98
N VAL A 496 -0.07 32.05 20.30
CA VAL A 496 0.65 32.28 19.04
C VAL A 496 1.67 33.38 19.25
N LEU A 497 2.91 33.08 18.93
CA LEU A 497 4.01 34.03 18.89
C LEU A 497 4.30 34.36 17.42
N ALA A 498 4.04 35.60 17.03
CA ALA A 498 4.15 36.10 15.67
C ALA A 498 4.63 37.56 15.64
N PRO A 499 5.17 38.05 14.50
CA PRO A 499 5.42 39.47 14.32
C PRO A 499 4.12 40.29 14.34
N SER A 500 4.24 41.58 14.67
CA SER A 500 3.13 42.54 14.64
C SER A 500 2.45 42.59 13.26
N ALA A 501 1.15 42.92 13.21
CA ALA A 501 0.39 42.92 11.96
C ALA A 501 0.93 43.94 10.94
N GLU A 502 1.46 45.09 11.38
CA GLU A 502 2.04 46.11 10.51
C GLU A 502 3.37 45.66 9.87
N ASP A 503 4.14 44.80 10.53
CA ASP A 503 5.42 44.26 10.03
C ASP A 503 5.25 42.95 9.25
N SER A 504 4.09 42.30 9.36
CA SER A 504 3.76 41.08 8.61
C SER A 504 3.57 41.34 7.11
N GLU A 505 3.37 42.60 6.70
CA GLU A 505 3.27 43.04 5.30
C GLU A 505 4.62 43.22 4.60
N THR A 506 5.75 42.92 5.28
CA THR A 506 7.12 43.06 4.73
C THR A 506 7.42 42.16 3.51
N GLY A 507 6.49 41.28 3.11
CA GLY A 507 6.65 40.36 1.98
C GLY A 507 7.66 39.23 2.23
N ARG A 508 8.20 39.12 3.45
CA ARG A 508 9.18 38.08 3.83
C ARG A 508 8.43 36.79 4.14
N PRO A 509 8.81 35.63 3.56
CA PRO A 509 8.11 34.38 3.85
C PRO A 509 8.34 33.99 5.31
N LEU A 510 7.28 33.64 6.04
CA LEU A 510 7.32 33.09 7.40
C LEU A 510 7.12 31.57 7.39
N GLY A 511 7.66 30.87 8.39
CA GLY A 511 7.31 29.48 8.70
C GLY A 511 6.33 29.39 9.89
N LEU A 512 5.71 28.23 10.09
CA LEU A 512 4.89 27.92 11.26
C LEU A 512 5.33 26.60 11.90
N PHE A 513 5.60 26.64 13.20
CA PHE A 513 5.74 25.45 14.05
C PHE A 513 4.57 25.35 15.04
N VAL A 514 3.76 24.31 14.90
CA VAL A 514 2.71 23.97 15.86
C VAL A 514 3.31 23.03 16.91
N ALA A 515 3.51 23.54 18.13
CA ALA A 515 4.14 22.84 19.23
C ALA A 515 3.09 22.33 20.22
N LEU A 516 2.88 21.02 20.26
CA LEU A 516 1.95 20.37 21.17
C LEU A 516 2.58 20.19 22.56
N GLN A 517 1.83 20.55 23.60
CA GLN A 517 2.26 20.34 24.98
C GLN A 517 1.86 18.95 25.50
N PRO A 518 2.71 18.35 26.35
CA PRO A 518 2.29 17.26 27.22
C PRO A 518 1.04 17.65 28.04
N PRO A 519 0.07 16.74 28.20
CA PRO A 519 -1.07 16.96 29.10
C PRO A 519 -0.60 17.22 30.53
N GLY A 520 -1.19 18.21 31.21
CA GLY A 520 -0.82 18.60 32.58
C GLY A 520 0.39 19.52 32.70
N ASP A 521 1.05 19.88 31.60
CA ASP A 521 2.10 20.91 31.59
C ASP A 521 1.53 22.31 31.91
N PRO A 522 2.38 23.28 32.30
CA PRO A 522 1.97 24.65 32.52
C PRO A 522 1.24 25.27 31.31
N PRO A 523 0.40 26.30 31.53
CA PRO A 523 -0.34 26.96 30.45
C PRO A 523 0.56 27.37 29.26
N PRO A 524 0.02 27.34 28.02
CA PRO A 524 0.78 27.61 26.81
C PRO A 524 1.49 28.98 26.82
N GLU A 525 0.95 29.97 27.54
CA GLU A 525 1.55 31.29 27.73
C GLU A 525 2.94 31.24 28.37
N LYS A 526 3.20 30.26 29.23
CA LYS A 526 4.51 30.09 29.86
C LYS A 526 5.46 29.29 28.96
N ALA A 527 4.94 28.28 28.28
CA ALA A 527 5.76 27.45 27.39
C ALA A 527 6.29 28.24 26.18
N ILE A 528 5.53 29.21 25.69
CA ILE A 528 5.90 30.01 24.52
C ILE A 528 7.08 30.95 24.76
N GLU A 529 7.31 31.39 26.01
CA GLU A 529 8.44 32.27 26.38
C GLU A 529 9.79 31.67 25.97
N ALA A 530 9.93 30.34 26.06
CA ALA A 530 11.15 29.63 25.73
C ALA A 530 11.46 29.59 24.21
N TRP A 531 10.50 29.98 23.37
CA TRP A 531 10.61 29.98 21.91
C TRP A 531 10.90 31.36 21.32
N THR A 532 10.76 32.45 22.09
CA THR A 532 10.81 33.84 21.59
C THR A 532 12.07 34.16 20.80
N GLU A 533 13.24 33.91 21.37
CA GLU A 533 14.51 34.23 20.71
C GLU A 533 14.74 33.40 19.44
N ALA A 534 14.42 32.10 19.50
CA ALA A 534 14.56 31.21 18.35
C ALA A 534 13.61 31.56 17.20
N ALA A 535 12.37 31.93 17.54
CA ALA A 535 11.33 32.34 16.60
C ALA A 535 11.75 33.60 15.83
N LYS A 536 12.23 34.63 16.56
CA LYS A 536 12.80 35.86 15.97
C LYS A 536 13.96 35.54 15.06
N GLN A 537 14.97 34.79 15.54
CA GLN A 537 16.16 34.46 14.74
C GLN A 537 15.84 33.68 13.46
N SER A 538 14.77 32.89 13.46
CA SER A 538 14.44 31.99 12.35
C SER A 538 13.32 32.52 11.44
N GLY A 539 12.58 33.56 11.84
CA GLY A 539 11.38 34.00 11.14
C GLY A 539 10.29 32.92 11.13
N VAL A 540 10.07 32.25 12.26
CA VAL A 540 9.06 31.18 12.39
C VAL A 540 8.05 31.53 13.47
N VAL A 541 6.79 31.59 13.06
CA VAL A 541 5.64 31.68 13.96
C VAL A 541 5.57 30.41 14.78
N VAL A 542 5.45 30.52 16.10
CA VAL A 542 5.28 29.37 16.99
C VAL A 542 3.88 29.41 17.59
N CYS A 543 3.13 28.33 17.42
CA CYS A 543 1.82 28.16 18.04
C CYS A 543 1.90 27.02 19.04
N VAL A 544 1.85 27.33 20.33
CA VAL A 544 1.82 26.33 21.40
C VAL A 544 0.37 25.94 21.68
N VAL A 545 0.07 24.65 21.63
CA VAL A 545 -1.29 24.12 21.83
C VAL A 545 -1.28 23.11 22.98
N ALA A 546 -2.17 23.31 23.95
CA ALA A 546 -2.42 22.37 25.03
C ALA A 546 -3.60 21.44 24.71
N ALA A 547 -3.59 20.24 25.29
CA ALA A 547 -4.73 19.32 25.23
C ALA A 547 -5.98 19.94 25.88
N GLU A 548 -7.17 19.50 25.48
CA GLU A 548 -8.44 19.91 26.09
C GLU A 548 -8.48 19.59 27.60
N SER A 549 -7.83 18.50 28.02
CA SER A 549 -7.75 18.09 29.42
C SER A 549 -6.44 17.41 29.78
N ASP A 550 -6.11 17.43 31.07
CA ASP A 550 -4.92 16.75 31.64
C ASP A 550 -4.97 15.22 31.54
N GLN A 551 -6.12 14.65 31.13
CA GLN A 551 -6.30 13.21 30.95
C GLN A 551 -5.64 12.69 29.66
N GLY A 552 -5.25 13.57 28.75
CA GLY A 552 -4.58 13.19 27.51
C GLY A 552 -5.23 13.78 26.26
N TRP A 553 -4.45 13.75 25.18
CA TRP A 553 -4.90 14.11 23.83
C TRP A 553 -5.91 13.07 23.30
N LYS A 554 -7.02 13.54 22.74
CA LYS A 554 -8.06 12.68 22.12
C LYS A 554 -7.99 12.73 20.58
N PRO A 555 -8.37 11.64 19.86
CA PRO A 555 -8.36 11.63 18.39
C PRO A 555 -9.16 12.76 17.73
N LYS A 556 -10.29 13.18 18.33
CA LYS A 556 -11.11 14.31 17.83
C LYS A 556 -10.34 15.64 17.79
N GLU A 557 -9.24 15.76 18.54
CA GLU A 557 -8.44 16.99 18.62
C GLU A 557 -7.54 17.18 17.39
N ILE A 558 -7.39 16.15 16.54
CA ILE A 558 -6.68 16.27 15.25
C ILE A 558 -7.32 17.36 14.38
N ASP A 559 -8.65 17.31 14.19
CA ASP A 559 -9.38 18.31 13.41
C ASP A 559 -9.30 19.71 14.05
N LEU A 560 -9.16 19.79 15.37
CA LEU A 560 -9.00 21.05 16.10
C LEU A 560 -7.63 21.68 15.85
N ILE A 561 -6.58 20.85 15.82
CA ILE A 561 -5.21 21.27 15.49
C ILE A 561 -5.16 21.84 14.07
N ASP A 562 -5.85 21.23 13.09
CA ASP A 562 -5.94 21.79 11.73
C ASP A 562 -6.57 23.18 11.72
N ARG A 563 -7.69 23.36 12.43
CA ARG A 563 -8.38 24.66 12.52
C ARG A 563 -7.51 25.73 13.17
N ILE A 564 -6.76 25.36 14.22
CA ILE A 564 -5.79 26.26 14.87
C ILE A 564 -4.70 26.66 13.86
N ALA A 565 -4.05 25.69 13.21
CA ALA A 565 -2.99 25.95 12.25
C ALA A 565 -3.48 26.83 11.08
N ALA A 566 -4.66 26.52 10.54
CA ALA A 566 -5.30 27.31 9.47
C ALA A 566 -5.57 28.76 9.89
N ALA A 567 -6.05 28.99 11.12
CA ALA A 567 -6.28 30.32 11.66
C ALA A 567 -4.98 31.12 11.80
N VAL A 568 -3.90 30.49 12.29
CA VAL A 568 -2.58 31.12 12.41
C VAL A 568 -2.02 31.48 11.04
N MET A 569 -2.07 30.56 10.08
CA MET A 569 -1.59 30.80 8.72
C MET A 569 -2.33 31.96 8.05
N LYS A 570 -3.66 32.01 8.19
CA LYS A 570 -4.48 33.10 7.65
C LYS A 570 -4.14 34.46 8.26
N ARG A 571 -3.78 34.49 9.55
CA ARG A 571 -3.39 35.72 10.27
C ARG A 571 -2.00 36.23 9.90
N THR A 572 -1.07 35.33 9.58
CA THR A 572 0.37 35.64 9.53
C THR A 572 0.98 35.56 8.13
N GLY A 573 0.25 35.07 7.13
CA GLY A 573 0.79 34.95 5.76
C GLY A 573 1.87 33.87 5.62
N VAL A 574 1.91 32.89 6.52
CA VAL A 574 2.86 31.77 6.47
C VAL A 574 2.75 31.01 5.16
N ALA A 575 3.89 30.68 4.56
CA ALA A 575 3.95 29.83 3.37
C ALA A 575 3.42 28.43 3.68
N SER A 576 2.54 27.90 2.85
CA SER A 576 1.90 26.59 3.06
C SER A 576 2.88 25.42 3.14
N THR A 577 4.04 25.54 2.51
CA THR A 577 5.10 24.52 2.53
C THR A 577 6.03 24.63 3.74
N ALA A 578 5.95 25.70 4.52
CA ALA A 578 6.82 25.97 5.67
C ALA A 578 6.11 25.68 7.02
N VAL A 579 5.26 24.65 7.06
CA VAL A 579 4.43 24.33 8.23
C VAL A 579 4.82 22.98 8.80
N ALA A 580 5.15 22.94 10.09
CA ALA A 580 5.51 21.72 10.79
C ALA A 580 4.76 21.58 12.12
N ILE A 581 4.65 20.33 12.59
CA ILE A 581 4.09 19.98 13.88
C ILE A 581 5.09 19.14 14.69
N GLY A 582 5.08 19.29 16.00
CA GLY A 582 5.89 18.49 16.91
C GLY A 582 5.45 18.70 18.34
N SER A 583 6.09 18.02 19.28
CA SER A 583 5.94 18.37 20.69
C SER A 583 6.89 19.51 21.07
N VAL A 584 6.61 20.19 22.18
CA VAL A 584 7.49 21.25 22.72
C VAL A 584 8.89 20.78 23.13
N SER A 585 9.11 19.46 23.25
CA SER A 585 10.34 18.86 23.79
C SER A 585 10.95 17.74 22.93
N GLY A 586 10.19 17.06 22.09
CA GLY A 586 10.59 15.79 21.47
C GLY A 586 11.81 15.88 20.55
N ALA A 587 11.74 16.74 19.52
CA ALA A 587 12.83 16.90 18.56
C ALA A 587 14.06 17.67 19.10
N ILE A 588 13.93 18.25 20.30
CA ILE A 588 15.00 18.99 20.99
C ILE A 588 15.66 18.19 22.12
N GLY A 589 15.46 16.86 22.12
CA GLY A 589 16.14 15.94 23.05
C GLY A 589 15.41 15.70 24.37
N GLY A 590 14.14 16.12 24.49
CA GLY A 590 13.28 15.79 25.63
C GLY A 590 12.72 14.37 25.55
N ASP A 591 12.08 13.95 26.64
CA ASP A 591 11.42 12.64 26.70
C ASP A 591 10.19 12.59 25.78
N ALA A 592 9.99 11.43 25.15
CA ALA A 592 8.81 11.18 24.33
C ALA A 592 7.56 11.07 25.20
N GLY A 593 6.46 11.67 24.76
CA GLY A 593 5.20 11.66 25.51
C GLY A 593 3.94 11.62 24.64
N PRO A 594 2.76 11.78 25.27
CA PRO A 594 1.47 11.81 24.55
C PRO A 594 1.39 12.91 23.48
N ALA A 595 2.13 14.01 23.66
CA ALA A 595 2.20 15.09 22.68
C ALA A 595 2.92 14.67 21.39
N ASP A 596 3.99 13.87 21.47
CA ASP A 596 4.66 13.34 20.27
C ASP A 596 3.76 12.35 19.52
N ALA A 597 3.07 11.48 20.25
CA ALA A 597 2.11 10.55 19.65
C ALA A 597 0.98 11.30 18.93
N MET A 598 0.45 12.38 19.52
CA MET A 598 -0.55 13.23 18.88
C MET A 598 0.02 14.02 17.69
N ALA A 599 1.24 14.56 17.80
CA ALA A 599 1.89 15.25 16.69
C ALA A 599 2.11 14.33 15.49
N LEU A 600 2.51 13.08 15.74
CA LEU A 600 2.60 12.05 14.70
C LEU A 600 1.23 11.74 14.09
N ALA A 601 0.18 11.53 14.92
CA ALA A 601 -1.16 11.26 14.42
C ALA A 601 -1.72 12.42 13.57
N ALA A 602 -1.62 13.65 14.07
CA ALA A 602 -2.10 14.84 13.39
C ALA A 602 -1.31 15.10 12.11
N GLY A 603 0.02 15.01 12.16
CA GLY A 603 0.87 15.19 10.98
C GLY A 603 0.59 14.19 9.86
N LEU A 604 0.40 12.91 10.20
CA LEU A 604 0.06 11.87 9.22
C LEU A 604 -1.40 11.93 8.74
N SER A 605 -2.31 12.50 9.53
CA SER A 605 -3.72 12.66 9.13
C SER A 605 -3.95 13.90 8.27
N LEU A 606 -3.15 14.95 8.51
CA LEU A 606 -3.32 16.28 7.94
C LEU A 606 -2.13 16.64 7.03
N VAL A 607 -1.75 15.72 6.14
CA VAL A 607 -0.63 15.90 5.19
C VAL A 607 -0.77 17.11 4.26
N HIS A 608 -2.00 17.59 4.06
CA HIS A 608 -2.29 18.82 3.31
C HIS A 608 -1.95 20.10 4.09
N ARG A 609 -1.80 20.01 5.42
CA ARG A 609 -1.49 21.12 6.33
C ARG A 609 -0.02 21.15 6.71
N PHE A 610 0.54 19.99 7.03
CA PHE A 610 1.88 19.88 7.59
C PHE A 610 2.85 19.30 6.57
N GLY A 611 3.85 20.07 6.18
CA GLY A 611 5.01 19.58 5.43
C GLY A 611 6.07 18.92 6.31
N GLY A 612 5.97 19.02 7.63
CA GLY A 612 6.95 18.44 8.56
C GLY A 612 6.38 17.95 9.87
N ILE A 613 6.94 16.87 10.39
CA ILE A 613 6.68 16.31 11.71
C ILE A 613 8.03 16.18 12.44
N ALA A 614 8.15 16.77 13.63
CA ALA A 614 9.36 16.72 14.43
C ALA A 614 9.08 16.00 15.75
N LEU A 615 9.76 14.88 15.99
CA LEU A 615 9.45 13.96 17.09
C LEU A 615 10.70 13.51 17.83
N SER A 616 10.51 12.97 19.02
CA SER A 616 11.51 12.10 19.63
C SER A 616 11.59 10.75 18.90
N ASP A 617 12.78 10.19 18.77
CA ASP A 617 13.02 8.82 18.28
C ASP A 617 12.38 7.75 19.20
N LYS A 618 12.13 8.09 20.47
CA LYS A 618 11.49 7.22 21.46
C LYS A 618 9.96 7.25 21.43
N THR A 619 9.37 7.97 20.47
CA THR A 619 7.91 8.10 20.34
C THR A 619 7.24 6.75 20.15
N ARG A 620 6.17 6.51 20.92
CA ARG A 620 5.28 5.36 20.71
C ARG A 620 4.16 5.79 19.76
N PRO A 621 4.11 5.25 18.53
CA PRO A 621 3.10 5.64 17.57
C PRO A 621 1.70 5.20 18.05
N PRO A 622 0.67 6.02 17.83
CA PRO A 622 -0.71 5.57 18.03
C PRO A 622 -1.12 4.57 16.95
N ALA A 623 -2.22 3.84 17.19
CA ALA A 623 -2.83 2.99 16.18
C ALA A 623 -3.41 3.86 15.05
N ILE A 624 -2.60 4.11 14.02
CA ILE A 624 -2.97 4.90 12.86
C ILE A 624 -2.51 4.21 11.57
N ARG A 625 -3.38 4.22 10.56
CA ARG A 625 -3.04 3.69 9.23
C ARG A 625 -2.09 4.66 8.52
N VAL A 626 -0.88 4.19 8.25
CA VAL A 626 0.09 4.92 7.42
C VAL A 626 -0.39 4.88 5.97
N LYS A 627 -0.59 6.07 5.37
CA LYS A 627 -0.86 6.23 3.93
C LYS A 627 0.44 6.47 3.18
N GLU A 628 0.48 6.08 1.91
CA GLU A 628 1.57 6.44 0.99
C GLU A 628 1.74 7.97 0.98
N ASN A 629 2.97 8.45 1.18
CA ASN A 629 3.31 9.86 1.20
C ASN A 629 3.21 10.41 -0.22
N ASP A 630 2.38 11.43 -0.43
CA ASP A 630 2.28 12.07 -1.72
C ASP A 630 3.58 12.83 -1.98
N PRO A 631 4.30 12.57 -3.08
CA PRO A 631 5.54 13.27 -3.38
C PRO A 631 5.32 14.79 -3.49
N GLU A 632 4.24 15.25 -4.12
CA GLU A 632 4.00 16.69 -4.36
C GLU A 632 3.76 17.46 -3.06
N THR A 633 3.15 16.83 -2.06
CA THR A 633 2.93 17.39 -0.72
C THR A 633 3.66 16.56 0.34
N ALA A 634 4.90 16.16 0.05
CA ALA A 634 5.63 15.22 0.88
C ALA A 634 5.76 15.72 2.32
N VAL A 635 5.42 14.85 3.27
CA VAL A 635 5.64 15.11 4.69
C VAL A 635 7.01 14.59 5.11
N HIS A 636 7.77 15.46 5.76
CA HIS A 636 9.10 15.19 6.27
C HIS A 636 9.04 14.80 7.73
N VAL A 637 9.75 13.76 8.16
CA VAL A 637 9.79 13.34 9.56
C VAL A 637 11.19 13.54 10.11
N LEU A 638 11.36 14.50 11.00
CA LEU A 638 12.62 14.77 11.69
C LEU A 638 12.70 13.95 12.97
N LEU A 639 13.77 13.13 13.06
CA LEU A 639 14.10 12.31 14.22
C LEU A 639 15.53 12.58 14.71
N PRO A 640 15.77 12.69 16.02
CA PRO A 640 17.09 12.89 16.60
C PRO A 640 17.91 11.58 16.65
N ILE A 641 18.08 10.91 15.51
CA ILE A 641 18.87 9.68 15.35
C ILE A 641 20.18 9.97 14.63
N SER A 642 21.25 9.23 14.95
CA SER A 642 22.58 9.43 14.35
C SER A 642 22.70 8.90 12.93
N ASP A 643 21.94 7.86 12.62
CA ASP A 643 22.03 7.07 11.38
C ASP A 643 20.73 6.30 11.16
N ASP A 644 20.64 5.67 10.00
CA ASP A 644 19.49 4.88 9.59
C ASP A 644 19.36 3.54 10.33
N ASP A 645 20.45 3.00 10.87
CA ASP A 645 20.42 1.76 11.67
C ASP A 645 19.73 2.00 13.02
N SER A 646 19.74 3.25 13.48
CA SER A 646 19.06 3.71 14.69
C SER A 646 17.58 4.06 14.45
N LEU A 647 17.03 3.82 13.25
CA LEU A 647 15.65 4.13 12.92
C LEU A 647 14.67 3.25 13.72
N PRO A 648 13.67 3.83 14.40
CA PRO A 648 12.62 3.04 15.06
C PRO A 648 11.88 2.13 14.06
N THR A 649 11.36 1.00 14.54
CA THR A 649 10.63 0.01 13.71
C THR A 649 9.45 0.66 12.97
N TRP A 650 8.72 1.57 13.62
CA TRP A 650 7.65 2.35 12.99
C TRP A 650 8.17 3.35 11.96
N GLY A 651 9.38 3.90 12.15
CA GLY A 651 10.05 4.75 11.18
C GLY A 651 10.37 4.00 9.88
N THR A 652 10.66 2.69 9.97
CA THR A 652 10.83 1.83 8.79
C THR A 652 9.53 1.71 7.99
N ALA A 653 8.37 1.63 8.66
CA ALA A 653 7.08 1.61 7.99
C ALA A 653 6.78 2.94 7.28
N LEU A 654 7.08 4.08 7.91
CA LEU A 654 6.97 5.40 7.27
C LEU A 654 7.90 5.52 6.06
N ARG A 655 9.14 5.07 6.18
CA ARG A 655 10.08 5.06 5.05
C ARG A 655 9.57 4.21 3.88
N ARG A 656 9.04 3.02 4.16
CA ARG A 656 8.41 2.15 3.15
C ARG A 656 7.17 2.78 2.51
N ALA A 657 6.48 3.67 3.23
CA ALA A 657 5.36 4.43 2.71
C ALA A 657 5.79 5.74 2.00
N GLY A 658 7.09 6.01 1.84
CA GLY A 658 7.60 7.18 1.11
C GLY A 658 7.79 8.45 1.95
N TYR A 659 7.62 8.39 3.28
CA TYR A 659 7.95 9.53 4.14
C TYR A 659 9.46 9.70 4.24
N ALA A 660 9.92 10.93 4.09
CA ALA A 660 11.33 11.23 4.14
C ALA A 660 11.78 11.43 5.59
N ILE A 661 12.64 10.53 6.07
CA ILE A 661 13.17 10.60 7.43
C ILE A 661 14.43 11.46 7.43
N ILE A 662 14.38 12.59 8.13
CA ILE A 662 15.52 13.47 8.40
C ILE A 662 16.15 13.02 9.72
N ASN A 663 17.44 12.68 9.68
CA ASN A 663 18.20 12.27 10.86
C ASN A 663 19.18 13.38 11.30
N GLY A 664 19.65 13.31 12.53
CA GLY A 664 20.52 14.32 13.11
C GLY A 664 20.65 14.19 14.63
N LYS A 665 21.58 14.96 15.20
CA LYS A 665 21.62 15.11 16.67
C LYS A 665 20.37 15.85 17.15
N PRO A 666 19.96 15.67 18.42
CA PRO A 666 18.96 16.53 19.03
C PRO A 666 19.26 18.00 18.75
N LEU A 667 18.28 18.72 18.24
CA LEU A 667 18.43 20.13 17.89
C LEU A 667 18.17 21.01 19.12
N ASP A 668 18.68 22.23 19.12
CA ASP A 668 18.07 23.27 19.93
C ASP A 668 16.85 23.87 19.21
N ARG A 669 16.13 24.79 19.86
CA ARG A 669 14.94 25.41 19.27
C ARG A 669 15.26 26.16 17.98
N ALA A 670 16.40 26.86 17.92
CA ALA A 670 16.81 27.58 16.73
C ALA A 670 17.08 26.62 15.55
N GLY A 671 17.76 25.50 15.80
CA GLY A 671 17.99 24.45 14.81
C GLY A 671 16.70 23.83 14.29
N LEU A 672 15.73 23.57 15.19
CA LEU A 672 14.41 23.05 14.84
C LEU A 672 13.63 24.04 13.98
N LEU A 673 13.51 25.31 14.40
CA LEU A 673 12.80 26.32 13.62
C LEU A 673 13.51 26.63 12.29
N GLY A 674 14.83 26.57 12.26
CA GLY A 674 15.61 26.60 11.02
C GLY A 674 15.27 25.45 10.07
N TRP A 675 14.99 24.24 10.59
CA TRP A 675 14.50 23.13 9.79
C TRP A 675 13.08 23.36 9.25
N VAL A 676 12.17 23.91 10.06
CA VAL A 676 10.81 24.27 9.62
C VAL A 676 10.86 25.19 8.41
N ARG A 677 11.73 26.20 8.43
CA ARG A 677 11.94 27.09 7.28
C ARG A 677 12.46 26.35 6.05
N ARG A 678 13.36 25.36 6.22
CA ARG A 678 13.90 24.54 5.12
C ARG A 678 12.87 23.61 4.49
N LEU A 679 11.65 23.51 5.01
CA LEU A 679 10.59 22.73 4.35
C LEU A 679 10.13 23.38 3.04
N GLN A 680 10.28 24.70 2.88
CA GLN A 680 9.88 25.41 1.66
C GLN A 680 10.91 25.32 0.52
N ALA A 681 12.12 24.83 0.80
CA ALA A 681 13.18 24.75 -0.19
C ALA A 681 12.87 23.65 -1.22
N ILE A 682 13.14 23.95 -2.49
CA ILE A 682 13.01 23.03 -3.61
C ILE A 682 14.28 22.22 -3.74
#